data_AF-A0AA44ALQ8-F1
#
_entry.id   AF-A0AA44ALQ8-F1
#
_cell.length_a   1.000
_cell.length_b   1.000
_cell.length_c   1.000
_cell.angle_alpha   90.00
_cell.angle_beta   90.00
_cell.angle_gamma   90.00
#
_symmetry.space_group_name_H-M   'P 1'
#
loop_
_entity.id
_entity.type
_entity.pdbx_description
1 polymer ?
#
loop_
_entity_poly.entity_id
_entity_poly.type
_entity_poly.pdbx_seq_one_letter_code
_entity_poly.pdbx_strand_id
1 'polypeptide(L)'
;MHSRDMEYIVGLLKNGKDAEAILSVRRKLNMAFLARTTDLSGKLPVLAFGSTFKKNGDGIQLRRYNGYVLLEVNGLESQSEAEAVRREAAALPQTLLAFVGLSGRSVKIVVPFVLPDGSLPKKEEQARMFHAAAYQLAVRHYQPQLGSIISLKEPFLSRGCRMSVDPDAYYNPDAVAIRIEQPLQMPDGGDLKIVPSPVRDPLEMMAPGADRNGQIATLFSVILMEMTRRFSESPEDDIQLLFIDLAQACCRLGIPEEEAVGWTLRYEALKKYKIDIRMAFRTAYTLENVSNRAEPLSSVPPSMSLVLRLDEFMNRRYFFRTNEMSGGVEYLDRSMIQFVYKPYTTKVRNSICLEAQQEGLNVWDKDIDRYVNSDRVPIYHPIDHFLGNLPAWDGKERIRALAGRVPCDNPVWGDLFYRWFLSMVAHWMELDSEHGNSTTPLLVGGQGCGKSTFCLNLLPPVLRPYYTDSIDFGNRRGAELALHRYALINIDEFDSVKSSHQSFLKHILQKAVVNTRLPYQSASRNLRRYATFIATSNNYDLLTDPTGSRRFICVEVKGRIDYAQPIDYDQLYAEAKELLRRGERFWFTPEEEALITENNRDFQQQPAEEQLFLRYFKIAEDIEEAKPLLASEILDMIAEKQPGFNITKTMILNFGKLLKRNSVPNKRTMRGTCYYVEEVDG
;
A
#
# COMPACT_ATOMS: atom_id res chain seq x y z
N MET A 1 -26.39 -7.48 5.39
CA MET A 1 -26.51 -6.01 5.52
C MET A 1 -27.97 -5.64 5.30
N HIS A 2 -28.58 -4.99 6.27
CA HIS A 2 -29.97 -4.54 6.19
C HIS A 2 -29.98 -3.02 6.27
N SER A 3 -30.58 -2.35 5.30
CA SER A 3 -30.89 -0.93 5.41
C SER A 3 -31.98 -0.77 6.46
N ARG A 4 -31.79 0.13 7.42
CA ARG A 4 -32.73 0.41 8.50
C ARG A 4 -32.84 1.92 8.65
N ASP A 5 -34.02 2.39 9.04
CA ASP A 5 -34.25 3.80 9.31
C ASP A 5 -33.56 4.22 10.61
N MET A 6 -33.23 5.51 10.71
CA MET A 6 -32.46 6.04 11.84
C MET A 6 -33.20 5.83 13.17
N GLU A 7 -34.53 6.02 13.20
CA GLU A 7 -35.38 5.76 14.38
C GLU A 7 -35.27 4.31 14.85
N TYR A 8 -35.24 3.36 13.93
CA TYR A 8 -35.06 1.94 14.26
C TYR A 8 -33.68 1.68 14.86
N ILE A 9 -32.62 2.31 14.31
CA ILE A 9 -31.26 2.21 14.85
C ILE A 9 -31.20 2.80 16.27
N VAL A 10 -31.81 3.96 16.49
CA VAL A 10 -31.87 4.62 17.82
C VAL A 10 -32.63 3.75 18.82
N GLY A 11 -33.73 3.11 18.41
CA GLY A 11 -34.46 2.15 19.25
C GLY A 11 -33.58 0.96 19.67
N LEU A 12 -32.75 0.44 18.77
CA LEU A 12 -31.78 -0.62 19.09
C LEU A 12 -30.68 -0.15 20.05
N LEU A 13 -30.18 1.08 19.89
CA LEU A 13 -29.18 1.66 20.77
C LEU A 13 -29.72 1.88 22.19
N LYS A 14 -30.98 2.31 22.34
CA LYS A 14 -31.58 2.57 23.65
C LYS A 14 -31.98 1.31 24.39
N ASN A 15 -32.74 0.42 23.75
CA ASN A 15 -33.32 -0.78 24.38
C ASN A 15 -33.55 -1.90 23.35
N GLY A 16 -32.50 -2.28 22.60
CA GLY A 16 -32.56 -3.40 21.67
C GLY A 16 -32.69 -4.77 22.36
N LYS A 17 -33.25 -5.76 21.65
CA LYS A 17 -33.39 -7.15 22.15
C LYS A 17 -32.06 -7.80 22.56
N ASP A 18 -30.95 -7.33 21.98
CA ASP A 18 -29.60 -7.83 22.26
C ASP A 18 -28.87 -7.01 23.34
N ALA A 19 -29.56 -6.10 24.04
CA ALA A 19 -28.92 -5.15 24.95
C ALA A 19 -28.13 -5.83 26.08
N GLU A 20 -28.68 -6.88 26.69
CA GLU A 20 -27.97 -7.65 27.73
C GLU A 20 -26.71 -8.33 27.20
N ALA A 21 -26.75 -8.86 25.98
CA ALA A 21 -25.60 -9.48 25.34
C ALA A 21 -24.50 -8.45 25.05
N ILE A 22 -24.87 -7.26 24.56
CA ILE A 22 -23.93 -6.16 24.32
C ILE A 22 -23.33 -5.64 25.63
N LEU A 23 -24.14 -5.48 26.69
CA LEU A 23 -23.66 -5.09 28.02
C LEU A 23 -22.76 -6.16 28.65
N SER A 24 -23.00 -7.44 28.37
CA SER A 24 -22.11 -8.53 28.77
C SER A 24 -20.76 -8.44 28.04
N VAL A 25 -20.76 -8.14 26.74
CA VAL A 25 -19.52 -7.88 25.97
C VAL A 25 -18.80 -6.64 26.52
N ARG A 26 -19.51 -5.55 26.82
CA ARG A 26 -18.94 -4.34 27.47
C ARG A 26 -18.27 -4.68 28.80
N ARG A 27 -18.93 -5.43 29.69
CA ARG A 27 -18.36 -5.90 30.96
C ARG A 27 -17.10 -6.74 30.76
N LYS A 28 -17.11 -7.65 29.79
CA LYS A 28 -15.95 -8.47 29.43
C LYS A 28 -14.81 -7.64 28.84
N LEU A 29 -15.10 -6.66 27.98
CA LEU A 29 -14.10 -5.75 27.42
C LEU A 29 -13.43 -4.91 28.52
N ASN A 30 -14.18 -4.51 29.54
CA ASN A 30 -13.63 -3.82 30.71
C ASN A 30 -12.79 -4.73 31.64
N MET A 31 -12.83 -6.06 31.45
CA MET A 31 -12.12 -7.06 32.25
C MET A 31 -11.06 -7.88 31.47
N ALA A 32 -11.02 -7.79 30.14
CA ALA A 32 -10.24 -8.68 29.27
C ALA A 32 -8.88 -8.11 28.87
N PHE A 33 -7.89 -9.01 28.71
CA PHE A 33 -6.56 -8.72 28.18
C PHE A 33 -6.55 -8.72 26.62
N LEU A 34 -5.72 -7.89 25.99
CA LEU A 34 -5.69 -7.56 24.54
C LEU A 34 -5.81 -8.76 23.60
N ALA A 35 -5.15 -9.86 23.93
CA ALA A 35 -5.07 -11.03 23.06
C ALA A 35 -6.41 -11.78 22.87
N ARG A 36 -7.48 -11.42 23.60
CA ARG A 36 -8.81 -12.04 23.50
C ARG A 36 -9.96 -11.08 23.13
N THR A 37 -9.67 -9.81 22.81
CA THR A 37 -10.71 -8.79 22.60
C THR A 37 -11.37 -8.84 21.20
N THR A 38 -10.63 -9.28 20.19
CA THR A 38 -11.11 -9.49 18.81
C THR A 38 -12.14 -10.60 18.70
N ASP A 39 -11.98 -11.69 19.46
CA ASP A 39 -12.92 -12.83 19.50
C ASP A 39 -14.27 -12.49 20.15
N LEU A 40 -14.30 -11.50 21.05
CA LEU A 40 -15.50 -11.12 21.81
C LEU A 40 -16.39 -10.12 21.07
N SER A 41 -15.79 -9.16 20.35
CA SER A 41 -16.51 -8.06 19.69
C SER A 41 -16.83 -8.33 18.20
N GLY A 42 -16.10 -9.26 17.56
CA GLY A 42 -16.25 -9.58 16.13
C GLY A 42 -17.64 -10.08 15.73
N LYS A 43 -18.39 -10.66 16.68
CA LYS A 43 -19.74 -11.19 16.47
C LYS A 43 -20.85 -10.12 16.45
N LEU A 44 -20.56 -8.89 16.88
CA LEU A 44 -21.56 -7.81 16.92
C LEU A 44 -21.69 -7.09 15.56
N PRO A 45 -22.91 -6.71 15.15
CA PRO A 45 -23.12 -5.95 13.91
C PRO A 45 -22.34 -4.63 13.86
N VAL A 46 -21.98 -4.17 12.66
CA VAL A 46 -21.41 -2.84 12.39
C VAL A 46 -22.50 -1.94 11.82
N LEU A 47 -22.65 -0.76 12.39
CA LEU A 47 -23.51 0.32 11.92
C LEU A 47 -22.69 1.28 11.05
N ALA A 48 -22.92 1.25 9.74
CA ALA A 48 -22.38 2.22 8.80
C ALA A 48 -23.42 3.31 8.52
N PHE A 49 -23.05 4.57 8.74
CA PHE A 49 -23.98 5.71 8.62
C PHE A 49 -23.85 6.41 7.27
N GLY A 50 -22.62 6.59 6.77
CA GLY A 50 -22.35 7.38 5.58
C GLY A 50 -22.97 6.83 4.31
N SER A 51 -23.26 5.53 4.26
CA SER A 51 -23.80 4.90 3.06
C SER A 51 -24.59 3.64 3.36
N THR A 52 -25.57 3.35 2.50
CA THR A 52 -26.23 2.05 2.45
C THR A 52 -25.56 1.18 1.39
N PHE A 53 -25.49 -0.11 1.68
CA PHE A 53 -24.86 -1.09 0.79
C PHE A 53 -25.85 -2.17 0.42
N LYS A 54 -25.78 -2.64 -0.82
CA LYS A 54 -26.51 -3.82 -1.27
C LYS A 54 -25.53 -4.98 -1.35
N LYS A 55 -25.92 -6.11 -0.75
CA LYS A 55 -25.25 -7.38 -0.97
C LYS A 55 -25.90 -8.03 -2.19
N ASN A 56 -25.23 -7.95 -3.33
CA ASN A 56 -25.48 -8.86 -4.45
C ASN A 56 -24.47 -10.01 -4.30
N GLY A 57 -24.84 -11.25 -4.69
CA GLY A 57 -24.05 -12.49 -4.57
C GLY A 57 -22.60 -12.36 -4.09
N ASP A 58 -21.78 -11.66 -4.89
CA ASP A 58 -20.32 -11.58 -4.84
C ASP A 58 -19.70 -10.28 -4.25
N GLY A 59 -20.43 -9.40 -3.56
CA GLY A 59 -19.78 -8.20 -2.97
C GLY A 59 -20.69 -7.20 -2.27
N ILE A 60 -20.07 -6.21 -1.62
CA ILE A 60 -20.74 -5.08 -0.96
C ILE A 60 -20.61 -3.88 -1.90
N GLN A 61 -21.67 -3.55 -2.64
CA GLN A 61 -21.71 -2.35 -3.49
C GLN A 61 -22.46 -1.22 -2.81
N LEU A 62 -21.96 0.01 -3.01
CA LEU A 62 -22.64 1.23 -2.59
C LEU A 62 -24.02 1.31 -3.27
N ARG A 63 -25.09 1.30 -2.47
CA ARG A 63 -26.46 1.48 -2.97
C ARG A 63 -26.81 2.97 -3.01
N ARG A 64 -26.49 3.69 -1.95
CA ARG A 64 -26.81 5.12 -1.80
C ARG A 64 -25.90 5.74 -0.75
N TYR A 65 -25.37 6.93 -1.06
CA TYR A 65 -24.72 7.80 -0.10
C TYR A 65 -25.75 8.57 0.74
N ASN A 66 -25.56 8.61 2.06
CA ASN A 66 -26.52 9.18 3.00
C ASN A 66 -26.13 10.56 3.55
N GLY A 67 -24.91 11.04 3.30
CA GLY A 67 -24.45 12.34 3.81
C GLY A 67 -24.11 12.37 5.30
N TYR A 68 -24.16 11.24 6.01
CA TYR A 68 -23.89 11.19 7.45
C TYR A 68 -22.42 10.92 7.74
N VAL A 69 -21.76 11.86 8.41
CA VAL A 69 -20.38 11.76 8.86
C VAL A 69 -20.35 11.22 10.28
N LEU A 70 -19.55 10.18 10.53
CA LEU A 70 -19.32 9.62 11.87
C LEU A 70 -18.01 10.17 12.44
N LEU A 71 -18.11 10.89 13.55
CA LEU A 71 -16.99 11.28 14.41
C LEU A 71 -16.93 10.36 15.62
N GLU A 72 -15.72 10.13 16.12
CA GLU A 72 -15.48 9.25 17.26
C GLU A 72 -14.56 9.91 18.27
N VAL A 73 -14.94 9.92 19.54
CA VAL A 73 -14.05 10.18 20.67
C VAL A 73 -13.80 8.83 21.34
N ASN A 74 -12.54 8.45 21.54
CA ASN A 74 -12.15 7.18 22.14
C ASN A 74 -11.15 7.41 23.27
N GLY A 75 -11.01 6.44 24.17
CA GLY A 75 -10.01 6.49 25.24
C GLY A 75 -10.44 7.35 26.42
N LEU A 76 -11.74 7.48 26.68
CA LEU A 76 -12.24 8.22 27.85
C LEU A 76 -12.02 7.41 29.13
N GLU A 77 -11.71 8.06 30.24
CA GLU A 77 -11.34 7.45 31.52
C GLU A 77 -12.50 6.61 32.09
N SER A 78 -13.71 7.13 31.96
CA SER A 78 -14.90 6.56 32.59
C SER A 78 -16.15 6.68 31.72
N GLN A 79 -17.18 5.92 32.10
CA GLN A 79 -18.50 6.06 31.48
C GLN A 79 -19.11 7.44 31.75
N SER A 80 -18.90 7.99 32.94
CA SER A 80 -19.38 9.33 33.30
C SER A 80 -18.77 10.42 32.41
N GLU A 81 -17.50 10.28 32.02
CA GLU A 81 -16.85 11.19 31.07
C GLU A 81 -17.42 11.01 29.66
N ALA A 82 -17.64 9.78 29.21
CA ALA A 82 -18.33 9.51 27.94
C ALA A 82 -19.74 10.12 27.89
N GLU A 83 -20.47 10.09 29.00
CA GLU A 83 -21.78 10.73 29.13
C GLU A 83 -21.68 12.27 29.13
N ALA A 84 -20.60 12.85 29.64
CA ALA A 84 -20.34 14.30 29.56
C ALA A 84 -20.05 14.73 28.12
N VAL A 85 -19.11 14.07 27.44
CA VAL A 85 -18.77 14.36 26.02
C VAL A 85 -19.98 14.14 25.10
N ARG A 86 -20.80 13.12 25.36
CA ARG A 86 -22.07 12.92 24.64
C ARG A 86 -23.01 14.11 24.82
N ARG A 87 -23.14 14.65 26.04
CA ARG A 87 -23.99 15.84 26.32
C ARG A 87 -23.47 17.09 25.63
N GLU A 88 -22.15 17.28 25.60
CA GLU A 88 -21.51 18.38 24.85
C GLU A 88 -21.83 18.28 23.36
N ALA A 89 -21.63 17.10 22.77
CA ALA A 89 -21.98 16.86 21.37
C ALA A 89 -23.48 17.08 21.11
N ALA A 90 -24.35 16.58 22.00
CA ALA A 90 -25.80 16.74 21.88
C ALA A 90 -26.30 18.18 21.99
N ALA A 91 -25.52 19.09 22.58
CA ALA A 91 -25.86 20.51 22.67
C ALA A 91 -25.75 21.22 21.31
N LEU A 92 -25.08 20.60 20.33
CA LEU A 92 -24.83 21.20 19.03
C LEU A 92 -26.01 20.96 18.07
N PRO A 93 -26.54 22.01 17.40
CA PRO A 93 -27.74 21.89 16.57
C PRO A 93 -27.53 21.03 15.32
N GLN A 94 -26.27 20.80 14.92
CA GLN A 94 -25.91 19.94 13.79
C GLN A 94 -25.79 18.47 14.19
N THR A 95 -25.92 18.12 15.48
CA THR A 95 -25.80 16.73 15.93
C THR A 95 -27.08 15.97 15.65
N LEU A 96 -27.02 15.01 14.74
CA LEU A 96 -28.14 14.11 14.44
C LEU A 96 -28.29 13.03 15.52
N LEU A 97 -27.18 12.42 15.91
CA LEU A 97 -27.15 11.29 16.85
C LEU A 97 -25.84 11.33 17.65
N ALA A 98 -25.92 11.21 18.97
CA ALA A 98 -24.76 11.07 19.84
C ALA A 98 -25.00 9.98 20.89
N PHE A 99 -24.09 9.02 21.01
CA PHE A 99 -24.23 7.90 21.95
C PHE A 99 -22.89 7.35 22.43
N VAL A 100 -22.92 6.70 23.60
CA VAL A 100 -21.78 6.01 24.18
C VAL A 100 -21.54 4.67 23.45
N GLY A 101 -20.32 4.48 22.95
CA GLY A 101 -19.93 3.31 22.17
C GLY A 101 -19.81 2.02 22.99
N LEU A 102 -19.50 0.91 22.33
CA LEU A 102 -19.48 -0.44 22.89
C LEU A 102 -18.63 -0.56 24.17
N SER A 103 -17.47 0.11 24.22
CA SER A 103 -16.57 0.06 25.38
C SER A 103 -17.12 0.75 26.64
N GLY A 104 -18.13 1.62 26.51
CA GLY A 104 -18.52 2.53 27.59
C GLY A 104 -17.55 3.70 27.80
N ARG A 105 -16.44 3.75 27.04
CA ARG A 105 -15.35 4.74 27.12
C ARG A 105 -15.08 5.40 25.78
N SER A 106 -16.13 5.54 24.98
CA SER A 106 -16.08 6.19 23.68
C SER A 106 -17.42 6.83 23.38
N VAL A 107 -17.40 7.88 22.56
CA VAL A 107 -18.60 8.57 22.08
C VAL A 107 -18.59 8.55 20.56
N LYS A 108 -19.76 8.27 19.97
CA LYS A 108 -20.01 8.28 18.53
C LYS A 108 -20.95 9.43 18.24
N ILE A 109 -20.57 10.30 17.31
CA ILE A 109 -21.31 11.51 16.95
C ILE A 109 -21.58 11.45 15.45
N VAL A 110 -22.84 11.57 15.04
CA VAL A 110 -23.26 11.53 13.65
C VAL A 110 -23.75 12.91 13.23
N VAL A 111 -23.20 13.41 12.13
CA VAL A 111 -23.44 14.78 11.65
C VAL A 111 -23.92 14.72 10.19
N PRO A 112 -25.04 15.36 9.83
CA PRO A 112 -25.54 15.38 8.47
C PRO A 112 -24.87 16.48 7.62
N PHE A 113 -24.50 16.13 6.39
CA PHE A 113 -23.95 17.03 5.38
C PHE A 113 -24.71 16.92 4.07
N VAL A 114 -24.90 18.06 3.40
CA VAL A 114 -25.58 18.16 2.10
C VAL A 114 -24.89 19.16 1.18
N LEU A 115 -25.18 19.07 -0.13
CA LEU A 115 -24.80 20.09 -1.09
C LEU A 115 -25.61 21.39 -0.87
N PRO A 116 -25.20 22.54 -1.46
CA PRO A 116 -25.89 23.81 -1.25
C PRO A 116 -27.37 23.79 -1.67
N ASP A 117 -27.72 22.95 -2.64
CA ASP A 117 -29.08 22.71 -3.13
C ASP A 117 -29.89 21.72 -2.26
N GLY A 118 -29.29 21.19 -1.18
CA GLY A 118 -29.88 20.19 -0.30
C GLY A 118 -29.78 18.75 -0.82
N SER A 119 -29.17 18.54 -1.98
CA SER A 119 -28.98 17.21 -2.56
C SER A 119 -27.72 16.50 -2.03
N LEU A 120 -27.50 15.26 -2.47
CA LEU A 120 -26.31 14.46 -2.15
C LEU A 120 -25.63 13.97 -3.43
N PRO A 121 -24.30 13.80 -3.42
CA PRO A 121 -23.57 13.26 -4.56
C PRO A 121 -24.09 11.87 -4.97
N LYS A 122 -24.34 11.68 -6.27
CA LYS A 122 -24.89 10.44 -6.82
C LYS A 122 -23.81 9.46 -7.28
N LYS A 123 -22.67 9.98 -7.77
CA LYS A 123 -21.53 9.17 -8.20
C LYS A 123 -20.66 8.84 -6.99
N GLU A 124 -20.15 7.61 -6.93
CA GLU A 124 -19.32 7.15 -5.81
C GLU A 124 -18.05 7.99 -5.63
N GLU A 125 -17.38 8.34 -6.73
CA GLU A 125 -16.16 9.16 -6.69
C GLU A 125 -16.41 10.55 -6.07
N GLN A 126 -17.50 11.21 -6.51
CA GLN A 126 -17.92 12.49 -5.96
C GLN A 126 -18.34 12.36 -4.49
N ALA A 127 -19.00 11.26 -4.12
CA ALA A 127 -19.38 10.96 -2.75
C ALA A 127 -18.14 10.74 -1.86
N ARG A 128 -17.09 10.08 -2.35
CA ARG A 128 -15.83 9.92 -1.60
C ARG A 128 -15.15 11.27 -1.33
N MET A 129 -15.00 12.11 -2.36
CA MET A 129 -14.41 13.45 -2.19
C MET A 129 -15.23 14.32 -1.25
N PHE A 130 -16.55 14.32 -1.43
CA PHE A 130 -17.49 15.04 -0.59
C PHE A 130 -17.45 14.54 0.85
N HIS A 131 -17.44 13.23 1.08
CA HIS A 131 -17.41 12.64 2.43
C HIS A 131 -16.09 12.95 3.15
N ALA A 132 -14.96 12.95 2.43
CA ALA A 132 -13.68 13.34 2.98
C ALA A 132 -13.66 14.82 3.40
N ALA A 133 -14.17 15.72 2.55
CA ALA A 133 -14.28 17.14 2.86
C ALA A 133 -15.27 17.41 4.01
N ALA A 134 -16.41 16.73 4.01
CA ALA A 134 -17.41 16.76 5.08
C ALA A 134 -16.81 16.30 6.41
N TYR A 135 -16.03 15.21 6.42
CA TYR A 135 -15.33 14.73 7.59
C TYR A 135 -14.35 15.76 8.15
N GLN A 136 -13.52 16.37 7.28
CA GLN A 136 -12.60 17.43 7.70
C GLN A 136 -13.34 18.62 8.32
N LEU A 137 -14.44 19.06 7.71
CA LEU A 137 -15.21 20.18 8.22
C LEU A 137 -15.94 19.82 9.53
N ALA A 138 -16.45 18.60 9.65
CA ALA A 138 -17.06 18.09 10.88
C ALA A 138 -16.06 18.11 12.03
N VAL A 139 -14.84 17.63 11.83
CA VAL A 139 -13.76 17.69 12.82
C VAL A 139 -13.46 19.14 13.21
N ARG A 140 -13.28 20.04 12.23
CA ARG A 140 -13.03 21.48 12.48
C ARG A 140 -14.13 22.13 13.32
N HIS A 141 -15.38 21.74 13.07
CA HIS A 141 -16.53 22.34 13.75
C HIS A 141 -16.72 21.80 15.16
N TYR A 142 -16.56 20.48 15.35
CA TYR A 142 -16.82 19.83 16.64
C TYR A 142 -15.64 19.86 17.59
N GLN A 143 -14.39 19.75 17.11
CA GLN A 143 -13.21 19.63 17.97
C GLN A 143 -13.07 20.76 19.02
N PRO A 144 -13.32 22.05 18.69
CA PRO A 144 -13.19 23.14 19.67
C PRO A 144 -14.30 23.17 20.72
N GLN A 145 -15.39 22.42 20.49
CA GLN A 145 -16.62 22.45 21.29
C GLN A 145 -16.72 21.23 22.22
N LEU A 146 -15.81 20.26 22.08
CA LEU A 146 -15.73 19.06 22.92
C LEU A 146 -14.56 19.19 23.88
N GLY A 147 -14.75 18.74 25.13
CA GLY A 147 -13.69 18.65 26.14
C GLY A 147 -12.63 17.58 25.87
N SER A 148 -12.81 16.76 24.83
CA SER A 148 -11.94 15.64 24.48
C SER A 148 -11.56 15.64 22.99
N ILE A 149 -10.44 14.99 22.66
CA ILE A 149 -9.91 14.93 21.30
C ILE A 149 -10.70 13.92 20.45
N ILE A 150 -11.12 14.36 19.27
CA ILE A 150 -11.73 13.49 18.26
C ILE A 150 -10.64 12.57 17.70
N SER A 151 -10.89 11.27 17.77
CA SER A 151 -10.04 10.27 17.13
C SER A 151 -10.13 10.41 15.61
N LEU A 152 -9.06 10.90 14.99
CA LEU A 152 -8.98 10.99 13.54
C LEU A 152 -8.94 9.61 12.89
N LYS A 153 -9.75 9.48 11.86
CA LYS A 153 -10.08 8.21 11.22
C LYS A 153 -10.28 8.43 9.73
N GLU A 154 -9.82 7.49 8.91
CA GLU A 154 -9.97 7.59 7.46
C GLU A 154 -11.46 7.56 7.05
N PRO A 155 -11.95 8.55 6.27
CA PRO A 155 -13.36 8.73 5.97
C PRO A 155 -13.82 7.82 4.81
N PHE A 156 -13.82 6.51 5.04
CA PHE A 156 -14.43 5.57 4.09
C PHE A 156 -15.96 5.64 4.14
N LEU A 157 -16.61 5.53 2.97
CA LEU A 157 -18.08 5.47 2.88
C LEU A 157 -18.68 4.28 3.66
N SER A 158 -17.92 3.18 3.76
CA SER A 158 -18.30 1.96 4.49
C SER A 158 -17.97 2.01 5.98
N ARG A 159 -17.34 3.10 6.45
CA ARG A 159 -16.94 3.24 7.84
C ARG A 159 -18.17 3.22 8.75
N GLY A 160 -18.04 2.48 9.83
CA GLY A 160 -19.07 2.35 10.83
C GLY A 160 -18.49 2.03 12.20
N CYS A 161 -19.37 1.94 13.19
CA CYS A 161 -19.03 1.54 14.56
C CYS A 161 -19.77 0.26 14.94
N ARG A 162 -19.29 -0.46 15.96
CA ARG A 162 -20.00 -1.65 16.46
C ARG A 162 -21.29 -1.25 17.15
N MET A 163 -22.31 -2.10 17.03
CA MET A 163 -23.57 -1.97 17.76
C MET A 163 -23.28 -1.78 19.25
N SER A 164 -23.91 -0.76 19.83
CA SER A 164 -23.67 -0.29 21.19
C SER A 164 -25.00 -0.17 21.93
N VAL A 165 -24.94 -0.07 23.26
CA VAL A 165 -26.13 0.20 24.09
C VAL A 165 -25.89 1.46 24.89
N ASP A 166 -26.79 2.41 24.73
CA ASP A 166 -26.83 3.67 25.46
C ASP A 166 -28.32 4.07 25.64
N PRO A 167 -28.91 3.81 26.81
CA PRO A 167 -30.30 4.17 27.11
C PRO A 167 -30.60 5.66 26.89
N ASP A 168 -29.58 6.49 27.11
CA ASP A 168 -29.66 7.96 27.03
C ASP A 168 -29.08 8.49 25.69
N ALA A 169 -29.02 7.65 24.66
CA ALA A 169 -28.61 8.08 23.32
C ALA A 169 -29.43 9.30 22.86
N TYR A 170 -28.73 10.35 22.44
CA TYR A 170 -29.34 11.56 21.92
C TYR A 170 -29.67 11.39 20.43
N TYR A 171 -30.89 11.72 20.02
CA TYR A 171 -31.31 11.70 18.63
C TYR A 171 -32.16 12.93 18.33
N ASN A 172 -31.78 13.67 17.28
CA ASN A 172 -32.47 14.86 16.81
C ASN A 172 -32.78 14.73 15.31
N PRO A 173 -34.01 14.33 14.92
CA PRO A 173 -34.39 14.21 13.51
C PRO A 173 -34.34 15.55 12.75
N ASP A 174 -34.43 16.67 13.46
CA ASP A 174 -34.42 18.03 12.92
C ASP A 174 -33.01 18.67 12.91
N ALA A 175 -31.96 17.86 13.07
CA ALA A 175 -30.58 18.35 13.09
C ALA A 175 -30.22 19.12 11.79
N VAL A 176 -29.61 20.29 11.95
CA VAL A 176 -29.28 21.17 10.83
C VAL A 176 -28.10 20.59 10.05
N ALA A 177 -28.37 20.17 8.81
CA ALA A 177 -27.32 19.66 7.92
C ALA A 177 -26.33 20.77 7.51
N ILE A 178 -25.04 20.47 7.62
CA ILE A 178 -23.96 21.38 7.21
C ILE A 178 -23.85 21.34 5.68
N ARG A 179 -23.82 22.52 5.06
CA ARG A 179 -23.73 22.67 3.60
C ARG A 179 -22.27 22.82 3.17
N ILE A 180 -21.85 22.02 2.20
CA ILE A 180 -20.53 22.16 1.56
C ILE A 180 -20.66 22.06 0.05
N GLU A 181 -19.85 22.82 -0.69
CA GLU A 181 -19.76 22.68 -2.15
C GLU A 181 -19.11 21.35 -2.54
N GLN A 182 -19.44 20.84 -3.73
CA GLN A 182 -18.85 19.61 -4.25
C GLN A 182 -17.35 19.82 -4.51
N PRO A 183 -16.44 19.11 -3.81
CA PRO A 183 -15.02 19.23 -4.08
C PRO A 183 -14.68 18.72 -5.49
N LEU A 184 -13.83 19.46 -6.20
CA LEU A 184 -13.33 19.11 -7.54
C LEU A 184 -12.19 18.08 -7.50
N GLN A 185 -11.51 17.98 -6.36
CA GLN A 185 -10.44 17.02 -6.09
C GLN A 185 -10.52 16.56 -4.64
N MET A 186 -9.79 15.48 -4.29
CA MET A 186 -9.66 15.07 -2.90
C MET A 186 -9.06 16.22 -2.09
N PRO A 187 -9.64 16.55 -0.92
CA PRO A 187 -9.12 17.66 -0.13
C PRO A 187 -7.71 17.33 0.34
N ASP A 188 -6.76 18.16 -0.05
CA ASP A 188 -5.42 18.14 0.49
C ASP A 188 -5.52 18.30 2.00
N GLY A 189 -4.69 17.58 2.74
CA GLY A 189 -4.65 17.67 4.19
C GLY A 189 -4.12 19.03 4.63
N GLY A 190 -4.99 20.04 4.60
CA GLY A 190 -4.67 21.44 4.91
C GLY A 190 -4.16 21.63 6.34
N ASP A 191 -3.69 22.84 6.61
CA ASP A 191 -2.91 23.32 7.77
C ASP A 191 -3.55 23.19 9.18
N LEU A 192 -4.50 22.28 9.39
CA LEU A 192 -4.97 21.96 10.73
C LEU A 192 -3.98 21.05 11.43
N LYS A 193 -3.11 21.68 12.23
CA LYS A 193 -2.36 21.03 13.30
C LYS A 193 -3.26 20.93 14.52
N ILE A 194 -3.85 19.76 14.75
CA ILE A 194 -4.47 19.45 16.04
C ILE A 194 -3.32 19.28 17.03
N VAL A 195 -3.11 20.26 17.91
CA VAL A 195 -2.20 20.09 19.05
C VAL A 195 -2.91 19.16 20.02
N PRO A 196 -2.47 17.88 20.16
CA PRO A 196 -3.07 17.02 21.16
C PRO A 196 -2.75 17.64 22.52
N SER A 197 -3.77 17.85 23.36
CA SER A 197 -3.53 18.21 24.75
C SER A 197 -2.58 17.17 25.37
N PRO A 198 -1.58 17.59 26.17
CA PRO A 198 -0.68 16.66 26.82
C PRO A 198 -1.50 15.69 27.66
N VAL A 199 -1.24 14.40 27.47
CA VAL A 199 -1.81 13.32 28.27
C VAL A 199 -1.46 13.59 29.74
N ARG A 200 -2.49 13.71 30.59
CA ARG A 200 -2.31 14.07 32.02
C ARG A 200 -1.88 12.86 32.87
N ASP A 201 -2.06 11.63 32.38
CA ASP A 201 -1.82 10.39 33.12
C ASP A 201 -0.67 9.54 32.51
N PRO A 202 0.39 9.23 33.27
CA PRO A 202 1.52 8.38 32.85
C PRO A 202 1.17 6.95 32.49
N LEU A 203 0.06 6.42 32.99
CA LEU A 203 -0.42 5.09 32.59
C LEU A 203 -0.85 5.10 31.12
N GLU A 204 -1.36 6.22 30.62
CA GLU A 204 -1.73 6.41 29.21
C GLU A 204 -0.51 6.65 28.30
N MET A 205 0.66 6.98 28.86
CA MET A 205 1.89 7.23 28.11
C MET A 205 2.61 5.95 27.64
N MET A 206 2.23 4.76 28.12
CA MET A 206 3.09 3.57 27.96
C MET A 206 2.78 2.65 26.77
N ALA A 207 1.65 2.81 26.07
CA ALA A 207 1.41 2.24 24.74
C ALA A 207 -0.03 2.54 24.26
N PRO A 208 -0.25 3.33 23.19
CA PRO A 208 -1.58 3.49 22.61
C PRO A 208 -2.04 2.18 21.96
N GLY A 209 -3.01 1.51 22.58
CA GLY A 209 -3.59 0.26 22.10
C GLY A 209 -3.36 -0.95 22.99
N ALA A 210 -2.72 -0.80 24.16
CA ALA A 210 -2.67 -1.85 25.17
C ALA A 210 -3.84 -1.77 26.18
N ASP A 211 -4.33 -2.91 26.69
CA ASP A 211 -5.29 -2.90 27.79
C ASP A 211 -4.62 -2.41 29.07
N ARG A 212 -5.39 -1.72 29.90
CA ARG A 212 -4.95 -1.11 31.16
C ARG A 212 -4.25 -2.13 32.09
N ASN A 213 -4.69 -3.38 32.09
CA ASN A 213 -4.14 -4.42 32.96
C ASN A 213 -2.75 -4.89 32.49
N GLY A 214 -2.46 -4.87 31.19
CA GLY A 214 -1.14 -5.16 30.61
C GLY A 214 -0.13 -4.05 30.84
N GLN A 215 -0.58 -2.80 30.82
CA GLN A 215 0.24 -1.65 31.21
C GLN A 215 0.59 -1.72 32.70
N ILE A 216 -0.40 -1.97 33.56
CA ILE A 216 -0.21 -2.13 35.00
C ILE A 216 0.70 -3.32 35.31
N ALA A 217 0.53 -4.46 34.63
CA ALA A 217 1.39 -5.63 34.80
C ALA A 217 2.86 -5.33 34.49
N THR A 218 3.11 -4.62 33.38
CA THR A 218 4.46 -4.27 32.95
C THR A 218 5.11 -3.32 33.95
N LEU A 219 4.40 -2.26 34.35
CA LEU A 219 4.87 -1.28 35.31
C LEU A 219 5.17 -1.89 36.68
N PHE A 220 4.22 -2.69 37.18
CA PHE A 220 4.38 -3.40 38.43
C PHE A 220 5.61 -4.33 38.39
N SER A 221 5.81 -5.06 37.28
CA SER A 221 6.95 -5.97 37.11
C SER A 221 8.29 -5.25 37.11
N VAL A 222 8.37 -4.07 36.47
CA VAL A 222 9.58 -3.24 36.42
C VAL A 222 9.90 -2.67 37.80
N ILE A 223 8.90 -2.15 38.52
CA ILE A 223 9.11 -1.64 39.89
C ILE A 223 9.53 -2.77 40.81
N LEU A 224 8.84 -3.91 40.77
CA LEU A 224 9.17 -5.04 41.63
C LEU A 224 10.61 -5.49 41.41
N MET A 225 11.06 -5.55 40.15
CA MET A 225 12.45 -5.87 39.82
C MET A 225 13.44 -4.85 40.41
N GLU A 226 13.19 -3.55 40.23
CA GLU A 226 14.07 -2.48 40.73
C GLU A 226 14.09 -2.42 42.27
N MET A 227 12.94 -2.57 42.93
CA MET A 227 12.85 -2.57 44.39
C MET A 227 13.49 -3.82 45.00
N THR A 228 13.33 -4.99 44.36
CA THR A 228 14.02 -6.21 44.79
C THR A 228 15.54 -6.07 44.64
N ARG A 229 16.01 -5.42 43.56
CA ARG A 229 17.43 -5.13 43.35
C ARG A 229 17.98 -4.20 44.44
N ARG A 230 17.29 -3.08 44.72
CA ARG A 230 17.69 -2.14 45.79
C ARG A 230 17.68 -2.78 47.17
N PHE A 231 16.68 -3.61 47.45
CA PHE A 231 16.59 -4.35 48.70
C PHE A 231 17.75 -5.33 48.85
N SER A 232 18.14 -6.03 47.77
CA SER A 232 19.30 -6.94 47.78
C SER A 232 20.66 -6.24 47.98
N GLU A 233 20.72 -4.93 47.73
CA GLU A 233 21.91 -4.09 47.92
C GLU A 233 21.93 -3.39 49.29
N SER A 234 20.84 -3.48 50.06
CA SER A 234 20.72 -2.85 51.38
C SER A 234 21.34 -3.72 52.48
N PRO A 235 22.05 -3.14 53.48
CA PRO A 235 22.59 -3.87 54.63
C PRO A 235 21.53 -4.25 55.68
N GLU A 236 20.29 -3.79 55.55
CA GLU A 236 19.18 -4.06 56.47
C GLU A 236 18.21 -5.12 55.91
N ASP A 237 18.06 -6.25 56.61
CA ASP A 237 17.15 -7.36 56.28
C ASP A 237 15.69 -7.09 56.70
N ASP A 238 15.20 -5.85 56.59
CA ASP A 238 13.81 -5.53 56.94
C ASP A 238 12.88 -5.56 55.73
N ILE A 239 12.21 -6.71 55.55
CA ILE A 239 11.25 -6.91 54.46
C ILE A 239 10.07 -5.92 54.50
N GLN A 240 9.78 -5.27 55.63
CA GLN A 240 8.76 -4.22 55.71
C GLN A 240 9.16 -2.99 54.88
N LEU A 241 10.45 -2.65 54.82
CA LEU A 241 10.95 -1.55 53.98
C LEU A 241 10.70 -1.82 52.50
N LEU A 242 10.90 -3.06 52.05
CA LEU A 242 10.57 -3.46 50.67
C LEU A 242 9.09 -3.22 50.35
N PHE A 243 8.18 -3.53 51.28
CA PHE A 243 6.74 -3.33 51.07
C PHE A 243 6.37 -1.85 51.04
N ILE A 244 6.98 -1.03 51.89
CA ILE A 244 6.75 0.42 51.93
C ILE A 244 7.27 1.07 50.64
N ASP A 245 8.48 0.74 50.21
CA ASP A 245 9.08 1.31 48.99
C ASP A 245 8.33 0.87 47.73
N LEU A 246 7.95 -0.41 47.66
CA LEU A 246 7.12 -0.95 46.59
C LEU A 246 5.75 -0.27 46.55
N ALA A 247 5.09 -0.11 47.70
CA ALA A 247 3.80 0.56 47.83
C ALA A 247 3.87 2.01 47.37
N GLN A 248 4.86 2.77 47.85
CA GLN A 248 5.04 4.17 47.45
C GLN A 248 5.37 4.31 45.98
N ALA A 249 6.17 3.40 45.41
CA ALA A 249 6.48 3.43 43.99
C ALA A 249 5.26 3.08 43.11
N CYS A 250 4.46 2.08 43.49
CA CYS A 250 3.20 1.79 42.79
C CYS A 250 2.23 2.98 42.85
N CYS A 251 2.14 3.63 44.02
CA CYS A 251 1.33 4.81 44.26
C CYS A 251 1.76 5.98 43.35
N ARG A 252 3.07 6.29 43.35
CA ARG A 252 3.65 7.33 42.49
C ARG A 252 3.41 7.08 41.00
N LEU A 253 3.37 5.82 40.55
CA LEU A 253 3.09 5.49 39.14
C LEU A 253 1.59 5.44 38.79
N GLY A 254 0.71 5.80 39.73
CA GLY A 254 -0.74 5.83 39.52
C GLY A 254 -1.42 4.45 39.44
N ILE A 255 -0.71 3.37 39.79
CA ILE A 255 -1.31 2.02 39.78
C ILE A 255 -2.41 1.96 40.86
N PRO A 256 -3.64 1.50 40.58
CA PRO A 256 -4.68 1.39 41.61
C PRO A 256 -4.26 0.48 42.77
N GLU A 257 -4.58 0.87 44.01
CA GLU A 257 -4.20 0.18 45.25
C GLU A 257 -4.46 -1.33 45.19
N GLU A 258 -5.69 -1.73 44.85
CA GLU A 258 -6.09 -3.14 44.80
C GLU A 258 -5.40 -3.92 43.68
N GLU A 259 -5.03 -3.26 42.57
CA GLU A 259 -4.27 -3.92 41.52
C GLU A 259 -2.83 -4.14 41.95
N ALA A 260 -2.19 -3.15 42.57
CA ALA A 260 -0.81 -3.26 43.03
C ALA A 260 -0.67 -4.32 44.15
N VAL A 261 -1.60 -4.36 45.10
CA VAL A 261 -1.71 -5.43 46.09
C VAL A 261 -1.95 -6.79 45.42
N GLY A 262 -2.88 -6.83 44.46
CA GLY A 262 -3.23 -8.04 43.72
C GLY A 262 -2.05 -8.64 42.97
N TRP A 263 -1.23 -7.81 42.32
CA TRP A 263 -0.01 -8.22 41.64
C TRP A 263 1.10 -8.65 42.59
N THR A 264 1.28 -7.96 43.73
CA THR A 264 2.26 -8.34 44.75
C THR A 264 1.98 -9.74 45.32
N LEU A 265 0.71 -10.05 45.57
CA LEU A 265 0.29 -11.34 46.15
C LEU A 265 0.25 -12.51 45.15
N ARG A 266 0.61 -12.29 43.88
CA ARG A 266 0.80 -13.38 42.91
C ARG A 266 2.11 -14.15 43.14
N TYR A 267 3.10 -13.51 43.75
CA TYR A 267 4.38 -14.15 44.06
C TYR A 267 4.24 -15.01 45.32
N GLU A 268 4.47 -16.32 45.17
CA GLU A 268 4.26 -17.30 46.25
C GLU A 268 5.02 -16.94 47.53
N ALA A 269 6.24 -16.42 47.39
CA ALA A 269 7.10 -15.99 48.49
C ALA A 269 6.51 -14.84 49.33
N LEU A 270 5.65 -14.00 48.73
CA LEU A 270 5.09 -12.80 49.35
C LEU A 270 3.69 -13.03 49.94
N LYS A 271 3.01 -14.13 49.59
CA LYS A 271 1.65 -14.44 50.08
C LYS A 271 1.55 -14.54 51.60
N LYS A 272 2.61 -15.02 52.26
CA LYS A 272 2.65 -15.14 53.73
C LYS A 272 2.61 -13.79 54.46
N TYR A 273 2.95 -12.68 53.78
CA TYR A 273 2.94 -11.32 54.32
C TYR A 273 1.69 -10.52 53.88
N LYS A 274 0.59 -11.21 53.55
CA LYS A 274 -0.61 -10.58 52.98
C LYS A 274 -1.13 -9.40 53.80
N ILE A 275 -1.13 -9.50 55.13
CA ILE A 275 -1.63 -8.45 56.02
C ILE A 275 -0.69 -7.25 56.00
N ASP A 276 0.62 -7.49 56.12
CA ASP A 276 1.65 -6.45 56.10
C ASP A 276 1.68 -5.68 54.77
N ILE A 277 1.61 -6.39 53.65
CA ILE A 277 1.54 -5.81 52.30
C ILE A 277 0.28 -4.93 52.19
N ARG A 278 -0.89 -5.40 52.62
CA ARG A 278 -2.11 -4.58 52.55
C ARG A 278 -2.01 -3.33 53.43
N MET A 279 -1.42 -3.42 54.62
CA MET A 279 -1.24 -2.26 55.50
C MET A 279 -0.26 -1.25 54.90
N ALA A 280 0.87 -1.71 54.35
CA ALA A 280 1.87 -0.84 53.72
C ALA A 280 1.29 -0.10 52.51
N PHE A 281 0.58 -0.80 51.62
CA PHE A 281 -0.09 -0.20 50.46
C PHE A 281 -1.19 0.76 50.89
N ARG A 282 -2.08 0.36 51.81
CA ARG A 282 -3.14 1.24 52.31
C ARG A 282 -2.56 2.53 52.91
N THR A 283 -1.47 2.42 53.66
CA THR A 283 -0.80 3.55 54.31
C THR A 283 -0.17 4.48 53.26
N ALA A 284 0.58 3.95 52.29
CA ALA A 284 1.19 4.76 51.24
C ALA A 284 0.16 5.52 50.38
N TYR A 285 -0.92 4.85 49.97
CA TYR A 285 -1.98 5.45 49.16
C TYR A 285 -2.84 6.45 49.94
N THR A 286 -3.00 6.26 51.25
CA THR A 286 -3.68 7.24 52.10
C THR A 286 -2.81 8.48 52.33
N LEU A 287 -1.48 8.31 52.48
CA LEU A 287 -0.53 9.41 52.68
C LEU A 287 -0.33 10.27 51.42
N GLU A 288 -0.36 9.68 50.23
CA GLU A 288 -0.30 10.44 48.96
C GLU A 288 -1.53 11.32 48.76
N ASN A 289 -2.73 10.84 49.10
CA ASN A 289 -3.97 11.63 49.07
C ASN A 289 -3.94 12.86 50.00
N VAL A 290 -3.06 12.86 51.01
CA VAL A 290 -2.82 13.99 51.93
C VAL A 290 -1.72 14.92 51.41
N SER A 291 -0.85 14.44 50.53
CA SER A 291 0.38 15.12 50.10
C SER A 291 0.44 15.21 48.57
N ASN A 292 -0.43 16.02 47.96
CA ASN A 292 -0.39 16.30 46.52
C ASN A 292 0.98 16.87 46.10
N ARG A 293 1.86 16.02 45.53
CA ARG A 293 2.97 16.32 44.58
C ARG A 293 3.92 15.11 44.46
N ALA A 294 3.77 14.29 43.42
CA ALA A 294 4.89 13.48 42.94
C ALA A 294 4.81 13.31 41.41
N GLU A 295 5.93 13.54 40.73
CA GLU A 295 6.03 13.27 39.30
C GLU A 295 6.05 11.76 39.05
N PRO A 296 5.08 11.25 38.29
CA PRO A 296 4.72 9.84 38.29
C PRO A 296 5.58 8.94 37.37
N LEU A 297 6.83 9.31 37.11
CA LEU A 297 7.83 8.49 36.41
C LEU A 297 9.22 8.52 37.07
N SER A 298 9.35 9.15 38.24
CA SER A 298 10.61 9.31 38.98
C SER A 298 11.26 8.00 39.46
N SER A 299 10.49 6.90 39.51
CA SER A 299 10.95 5.59 39.96
C SER A 299 11.43 4.66 38.83
N VAL A 300 11.32 5.09 37.56
CA VAL A 300 11.81 4.36 36.37
C VAL A 300 13.22 4.88 36.01
N PRO A 301 14.18 4.01 35.61
CA PRO A 301 15.49 4.47 35.15
C PRO A 301 15.38 5.55 34.07
N PRO A 302 16.17 6.64 34.12
CA PRO A 302 16.05 7.76 33.17
C PRO A 302 16.12 7.36 31.69
N SER A 303 16.94 6.36 31.36
CA SER A 303 17.05 5.82 29.99
C SER A 303 15.76 5.14 29.53
N MET A 304 15.10 4.39 30.41
CA MET A 304 13.83 3.71 30.11
C MET A 304 12.67 4.71 30.06
N SER A 305 12.66 5.69 30.97
CA SER A 305 11.70 6.80 30.94
C SER A 305 11.78 7.58 29.63
N LEU A 306 12.98 7.86 29.13
CA LEU A 306 13.18 8.54 27.84
C LEU A 306 12.64 7.71 26.67
N VAL A 307 12.91 6.40 26.62
CA VAL A 307 12.41 5.52 25.55
C VAL A 307 10.88 5.44 25.55
N LEU A 308 10.24 5.34 26.72
CA LEU A 308 8.78 5.27 26.84
C LEU A 308 8.12 6.59 26.42
N ARG A 309 8.66 7.73 26.89
CA ARG A 309 8.16 9.05 26.50
C ARG A 309 8.39 9.34 25.01
N LEU A 310 9.51 8.88 24.44
CA LEU A 310 9.77 9.01 23.00
C LEU A 310 8.80 8.15 22.19
N ASP A 311 8.50 6.92 22.64
CA ASP A 311 7.54 6.04 21.99
C ASP A 311 6.12 6.61 22.00
N GLU A 312 5.70 7.21 23.13
CA GLU A 312 4.45 7.97 23.22
C GLU A 312 4.42 9.10 22.20
N PHE A 313 5.43 9.97 22.23
CA PHE A 313 5.50 11.14 21.38
C PHE A 313 5.41 10.75 19.90
N MET A 314 6.18 9.73 19.49
CA MET A 314 6.20 9.22 18.13
C MET A 314 4.85 8.65 17.72
N ASN A 315 4.25 7.79 18.54
CA ASN A 315 2.98 7.15 18.22
C ASN A 315 1.79 8.10 18.31
N ARG A 316 1.84 9.14 19.16
CA ARG A 316 0.78 10.13 19.23
C ARG A 316 0.77 11.03 18.00
N ARG A 317 1.94 11.43 17.51
CA ARG A 317 2.08 12.41 16.43
C ARG A 317 2.27 11.81 15.04
N TYR A 318 2.76 10.57 14.92
CA TYR A 318 3.17 10.02 13.62
C TYR A 318 2.69 8.58 13.41
N PHE A 319 2.36 8.23 12.16
CA PHE A 319 2.38 6.85 11.69
C PHE A 319 3.61 6.66 10.84
N PHE A 320 4.45 5.70 11.19
CA PHE A 320 5.59 5.30 10.37
C PHE A 320 5.32 3.96 9.71
N ARG A 321 5.91 3.76 8.53
CA ARG A 321 6.01 2.45 7.88
C ARG A 321 7.26 2.38 7.02
N THR A 322 7.87 1.21 6.95
CA THR A 322 9.02 0.96 6.06
C THR A 322 8.51 0.39 4.76
N ASN A 323 8.62 1.14 3.67
CA ASN A 323 8.14 0.69 2.38
C ASN A 323 9.16 -0.26 1.74
N GLU A 324 8.78 -1.52 1.57
CA GLU A 324 9.70 -2.56 1.09
C GLU A 324 10.22 -2.27 -0.33
N MET A 325 9.34 -1.84 -1.24
CA MET A 325 9.72 -1.57 -2.63
C MET A 325 10.56 -0.30 -2.76
N SER A 326 10.24 0.76 -2.01
CA SER A 326 11.06 1.98 -2.07
C SER A 326 12.37 1.83 -1.27
N GLY A 327 12.39 0.94 -0.27
CA GLY A 327 13.50 0.70 0.65
C GLY A 327 13.68 1.79 1.71
N GLY A 328 12.72 2.70 1.84
CA GLY A 328 12.79 3.85 2.75
C GLY A 328 11.61 3.91 3.72
N VAL A 329 11.81 4.63 4.82
CA VAL A 329 10.73 4.90 5.77
C VAL A 329 9.85 6.03 5.25
N GLU A 330 8.55 5.85 5.39
CA GLU A 330 7.55 6.85 5.12
C GLU A 330 6.79 7.17 6.40
N TYR A 331 6.29 8.39 6.50
CA TYR A 331 5.55 8.85 7.66
C TYR A 331 4.26 9.57 7.26
N LEU A 332 3.32 9.59 8.19
CA LEU A 332 2.10 10.37 8.14
C LEU A 332 1.98 11.12 9.46
N ASP A 333 1.84 12.44 9.41
CA ASP A 333 1.62 13.26 10.61
C ASP A 333 0.15 13.14 11.04
N ARG A 334 -0.07 12.57 12.23
CA ARG A 334 -1.39 12.39 12.85
C ARG A 334 -1.99 13.69 13.38
N SER A 335 -1.15 14.70 13.63
CA SER A 335 -1.63 16.03 14.01
C SER A 335 -2.23 16.77 12.81
N MET A 336 -1.97 16.30 11.58
CA MET A 336 -2.51 16.85 10.34
C MET A 336 -3.57 15.91 9.75
N ILE A 337 -4.57 16.46 9.05
CA ILE A 337 -5.56 15.62 8.34
C ILE A 337 -4.99 15.19 6.99
N GLN A 338 -3.94 14.37 6.98
CA GLN A 338 -3.30 13.86 5.76
C GLN A 338 -3.60 12.38 5.56
N PHE A 339 -3.74 11.95 4.31
CA PHE A 339 -4.01 10.55 3.94
C PHE A 339 -2.92 9.94 3.05
N VAL A 340 -1.88 10.72 2.74
CA VAL A 340 -0.78 10.29 1.86
C VAL A 340 0.51 10.28 2.68
N TYR A 341 1.12 9.10 2.76
CA TYR A 341 2.44 8.93 3.39
C TYR A 341 3.51 9.69 2.60
N LYS A 342 4.40 10.37 3.33
CA LYS A 342 5.51 11.16 2.77
C LYS A 342 6.84 10.48 3.11
N PRO A 343 7.88 10.65 2.28
CA PRO A 343 9.19 10.11 2.59
C PRO A 343 9.75 10.74 3.87
N TYR A 344 10.34 9.91 4.73
CA TYR A 344 11.13 10.37 5.87
C TYR A 344 12.46 10.94 5.35
N THR A 345 12.69 12.23 5.59
CA THR A 345 13.89 12.94 5.14
C THR A 345 14.63 13.53 6.33
N THR A 346 15.87 13.99 6.12
CA THR A 346 16.65 14.70 7.14
C THR A 346 15.89 15.93 7.69
N LYS A 347 15.15 16.64 6.83
CA LYS A 347 14.32 17.78 7.26
C LYS A 347 13.21 17.33 8.23
N VAL A 348 12.57 16.19 7.94
CA VAL A 348 11.53 15.60 8.80
C VAL A 348 12.14 15.17 10.13
N ARG A 349 13.25 14.43 10.11
CA ARG A 349 13.99 14.05 11.33
C ARG A 349 14.27 15.25 12.24
N ASN A 350 14.85 16.30 11.68
CA ASN A 350 15.21 17.49 12.45
C ASN A 350 13.97 18.18 13.01
N SER A 351 12.85 18.17 12.28
CA SER A 351 11.57 18.72 12.75
C SER A 351 11.04 17.90 13.93
N ILE A 352 11.02 16.57 13.83
CA ILE A 352 10.59 15.66 14.90
C ILE A 352 11.46 15.83 16.15
N CYS A 353 12.78 15.94 15.98
CA CYS A 353 13.74 16.15 17.06
C CYS A 353 13.44 17.46 17.83
N LEU A 354 13.26 18.57 17.11
CA LEU A 354 12.92 19.86 17.72
C LEU A 354 11.55 19.83 18.42
N GLU A 355 10.55 19.18 17.82
CA GLU A 355 9.23 19.04 18.44
C GLU A 355 9.27 18.19 19.72
N ALA A 356 10.07 17.12 19.75
CA ALA A 356 10.27 16.31 20.94
C ALA A 356 10.93 17.14 22.06
N GLN A 357 11.98 17.90 21.73
CA GLN A 357 12.66 18.78 22.67
C GLN A 357 11.74 19.89 23.22
N GLN A 358 10.85 20.43 22.39
CA GLN A 358 9.83 21.41 22.82
C GLN A 358 8.85 20.83 23.85
N GLU A 359 8.60 19.51 23.81
CA GLU A 359 7.78 18.81 24.80
C GLU A 359 8.61 18.27 26.00
N GLY A 360 9.87 18.67 26.13
CA GLY A 360 10.72 18.31 27.26
C GLY A 360 11.42 16.96 27.15
N LEU A 361 11.44 16.33 25.97
CA LEU A 361 12.22 15.11 25.72
C LEU A 361 13.68 15.47 25.40
N ASN A 362 14.61 14.96 26.21
CA ASN A 362 16.04 15.09 25.95
C ASN A 362 16.51 14.05 24.92
N VAL A 363 16.14 14.25 23.65
CA VAL A 363 16.46 13.34 22.53
C VAL A 363 17.33 14.03 21.48
N TRP A 364 18.14 13.22 20.79
CA TRP A 364 19.02 13.65 19.71
C TRP A 364 18.55 13.06 18.39
N ASP A 365 19.02 13.63 17.26
CA ASP A 365 18.73 13.13 15.91
C ASP A 365 18.93 11.61 15.77
N LYS A 366 19.97 11.07 16.41
CA LYS A 366 20.28 9.63 16.40
C LYS A 366 19.23 8.78 17.10
N ASP A 367 18.55 9.31 18.12
CA ASP A 367 17.50 8.59 18.84
C ASP A 367 16.24 8.51 17.98
N ILE A 368 15.94 9.56 17.22
CA ILE A 368 14.88 9.58 16.19
C ILE A 368 15.20 8.54 15.10
N ASP A 369 16.41 8.57 14.55
CA ASP A 369 16.83 7.62 13.51
C ASP A 369 16.84 6.16 14.03
N ARG A 370 17.25 5.92 15.28
CA ARG A 370 17.16 4.59 15.92
C ARG A 370 15.72 4.13 16.06
N TYR A 371 14.81 5.01 16.45
CA TYR A 371 13.39 4.68 16.57
C TYR A 371 12.81 4.27 15.21
N VAL A 372 13.00 5.14 14.21
CA VAL A 372 12.41 5.03 12.88
C VAL A 372 12.95 3.83 12.10
N ASN A 373 14.19 3.42 12.34
CA ASN A 373 14.82 2.24 11.71
C ASN A 373 14.79 0.98 12.58
N SER A 374 13.96 0.94 13.64
CA SER A 374 13.77 -0.25 14.49
C SER A 374 12.53 -1.06 14.11
N ASP A 375 12.40 -2.26 14.67
CA ASP A 375 11.23 -3.14 14.49
C ASP A 375 9.91 -2.56 15.05
N ARG A 376 9.96 -1.38 15.69
CA ARG A 376 8.76 -0.60 16.03
C ARG A 376 8.01 -0.10 14.80
N VAL A 377 8.73 0.13 13.69
CA VAL A 377 8.14 0.62 12.44
C VAL A 377 7.78 -0.57 11.55
N PRO A 378 6.48 -0.81 11.26
CA PRO A 378 6.05 -1.96 10.48
C PRO A 378 6.48 -1.86 9.02
N ILE A 379 6.80 -3.02 8.42
CA ILE A 379 7.07 -3.12 6.98
C ILE A 379 5.75 -3.06 6.20
N TYR A 380 5.74 -2.28 5.14
CA TYR A 380 4.62 -2.09 4.23
C TYR A 380 4.97 -2.60 2.84
N HIS A 381 4.15 -3.52 2.35
CA HIS A 381 4.25 -4.10 1.01
C HIS A 381 3.15 -3.51 0.12
N PRO A 382 3.46 -2.56 -0.79
CA PRO A 382 2.45 -1.82 -1.53
C PRO A 382 1.56 -2.69 -2.42
N ILE A 383 2.18 -3.63 -3.16
CA ILE A 383 1.47 -4.54 -4.07
C ILE A 383 0.62 -5.54 -3.28
N ASP A 384 1.18 -6.17 -2.25
CA ASP A 384 0.44 -7.15 -1.45
C ASP A 384 -0.73 -6.48 -0.70
N HIS A 385 -0.55 -5.26 -0.20
CA HIS A 385 -1.62 -4.48 0.39
C HIS A 385 -2.72 -4.15 -0.62
N PHE A 386 -2.37 -3.76 -1.85
CA PHE A 386 -3.36 -3.52 -2.91
C PHE A 386 -4.12 -4.81 -3.26
N LEU A 387 -3.41 -5.89 -3.61
CA LEU A 387 -4.00 -7.17 -3.99
C LEU A 387 -4.81 -7.82 -2.86
N GLY A 388 -4.40 -7.61 -1.60
CA GLY A 388 -5.07 -8.12 -0.40
C GLY A 388 -6.41 -7.45 -0.11
N ASN A 389 -6.58 -6.19 -0.53
CA ASN A 389 -7.80 -5.41 -0.29
C ASN A 389 -8.79 -5.41 -1.48
N LEU A 390 -8.50 -6.16 -2.55
CA LEU A 390 -9.39 -6.26 -3.70
C LEU A 390 -10.73 -6.93 -3.33
N PRO A 391 -11.84 -6.48 -3.93
CA PRO A 391 -13.13 -7.17 -3.85
C PRO A 391 -13.08 -8.52 -4.59
N ALA A 392 -14.12 -9.34 -4.43
CA ALA A 392 -14.28 -10.52 -5.30
C ALA A 392 -14.57 -10.08 -6.75
N TRP A 393 -14.10 -10.88 -7.70
CA TRP A 393 -14.34 -10.64 -9.12
C TRP A 393 -15.82 -10.81 -9.45
N ASP A 394 -16.38 -9.84 -10.18
CA ASP A 394 -17.79 -9.80 -10.57
C ASP A 394 -18.13 -10.63 -11.83
N GLY A 395 -17.17 -11.36 -12.37
CA GLY A 395 -17.34 -12.24 -13.54
C GLY A 395 -17.30 -11.53 -14.89
N LYS A 396 -17.06 -10.21 -14.96
CA LYS A 396 -16.92 -9.49 -16.23
C LYS A 396 -15.46 -9.38 -16.66
N GLU A 397 -15.21 -9.70 -17.92
CA GLU A 397 -13.89 -9.58 -18.55
C GLU A 397 -13.55 -8.10 -18.81
N ARG A 398 -12.52 -7.59 -18.15
CA ARG A 398 -12.02 -6.22 -18.28
C ARG A 398 -10.62 -6.17 -18.88
N ILE A 399 -9.80 -7.21 -18.73
CA ILE A 399 -8.43 -7.21 -19.27
C ILE A 399 -8.43 -7.11 -20.80
N ARG A 400 -9.24 -7.92 -21.50
CA ARG A 400 -9.39 -7.84 -22.97
C ARG A 400 -10.03 -6.52 -23.41
N ALA A 401 -11.02 -6.03 -22.65
CA ALA A 401 -11.64 -4.74 -22.91
C ALA A 401 -10.64 -3.57 -22.77
N LEU A 402 -9.69 -3.68 -21.83
CA LEU A 402 -8.60 -2.73 -21.68
C LEU A 402 -7.63 -2.78 -22.87
N ALA A 403 -7.29 -3.98 -23.36
CA ALA A 403 -6.49 -4.15 -24.57
C ALA A 403 -7.15 -3.48 -25.80
N GLY A 404 -8.47 -3.63 -25.94
CA GLY A 404 -9.27 -3.04 -27.02
C GLY A 404 -9.34 -1.51 -27.02
N ARG A 405 -8.83 -0.83 -25.97
CA ARG A 405 -8.69 0.64 -25.98
C ARG A 405 -7.55 1.11 -26.88
N VAL A 406 -6.62 0.22 -27.22
CA VAL A 406 -5.55 0.49 -28.19
C VAL A 406 -6.10 0.24 -29.59
N PRO A 407 -6.26 1.27 -30.43
CA PRO A 407 -6.72 1.09 -31.79
C PRO A 407 -5.61 0.46 -32.64
N CYS A 408 -5.78 -0.82 -32.99
CA CYS A 408 -4.85 -1.58 -33.83
C CYS A 408 -5.61 -2.58 -34.71
N ASP A 409 -5.02 -2.91 -35.86
CA ASP A 409 -5.57 -3.89 -36.80
C ASP A 409 -5.13 -5.34 -36.48
N ASN A 410 -4.30 -5.53 -35.45
CA ASN A 410 -3.80 -6.85 -35.06
C ASN A 410 -4.88 -7.66 -34.31
N PRO A 411 -5.43 -8.74 -34.90
CA PRO A 411 -6.56 -9.46 -34.33
C PRO A 411 -6.19 -10.25 -33.06
N VAL A 412 -4.90 -10.55 -32.86
CA VAL A 412 -4.43 -11.37 -31.73
C VAL A 412 -3.89 -10.52 -30.56
N TRP A 413 -3.82 -9.19 -30.72
CA TRP A 413 -3.35 -8.27 -29.68
C TRP A 413 -4.09 -8.46 -28.35
N GLY A 414 -5.41 -8.60 -28.39
CA GLY A 414 -6.24 -8.73 -27.18
C GLY A 414 -5.82 -9.91 -26.30
N ASP A 415 -5.55 -11.06 -26.91
CA ASP A 415 -5.17 -12.27 -26.19
C ASP A 415 -3.70 -12.25 -25.75
N LEU A 416 -2.81 -11.68 -26.56
CA LEU A 416 -1.40 -11.50 -26.18
C LEU A 416 -1.25 -10.52 -25.00
N PHE A 417 -2.00 -9.42 -25.02
CA PHE A 417 -2.06 -8.47 -23.91
C PHE A 417 -2.66 -9.12 -22.66
N TYR A 418 -3.75 -9.90 -22.82
CA TYR A 418 -4.36 -10.64 -21.72
C TYR A 418 -3.36 -11.57 -21.03
N ARG A 419 -2.63 -12.39 -21.80
CA ARG A 419 -1.60 -13.28 -21.26
C ARG A 419 -0.49 -12.52 -20.54
N TRP A 420 0.00 -11.44 -21.15
CA TRP A 420 1.03 -10.59 -20.57
C TRP A 420 0.57 -9.92 -19.26
N PHE A 421 -0.66 -9.43 -19.21
CA PHE A 421 -1.23 -8.80 -18.01
C PHE A 421 -1.39 -9.82 -16.88
N LEU A 422 -1.86 -11.04 -17.16
CA LEU A 422 -1.89 -12.12 -16.18
C LEU A 422 -0.48 -12.47 -15.69
N SER A 423 0.51 -12.51 -16.59
CA SER A 423 1.91 -12.73 -16.20
C SER A 423 2.39 -11.67 -15.23
N MET A 424 2.10 -10.38 -15.48
CA MET A 424 2.44 -9.29 -14.56
C MET A 424 1.87 -9.54 -13.15
N VAL A 425 0.58 -9.85 -13.05
CA VAL A 425 -0.08 -10.10 -11.76
C VAL A 425 0.40 -11.40 -11.10
N ALA A 426 0.76 -12.43 -11.88
CA ALA A 426 1.32 -13.69 -11.37
C ALA A 426 2.66 -13.47 -10.66
N HIS A 427 3.54 -12.63 -11.21
CA HIS A 427 4.80 -12.25 -10.56
C HIS A 427 4.57 -11.38 -9.31
N TRP A 428 3.54 -10.52 -9.34
CA TRP A 428 3.06 -9.80 -8.15
C TRP A 428 2.41 -10.71 -7.09
N MET A 429 2.11 -11.97 -7.41
CA MET A 429 1.61 -12.96 -6.47
C MET A 429 2.66 -14.03 -6.10
N GLU A 430 3.89 -13.92 -6.62
CA GLU A 430 4.96 -14.91 -6.44
C GLU A 430 4.58 -16.33 -6.91
N LEU A 431 3.71 -16.44 -7.92
CA LEU A 431 3.34 -17.75 -8.49
C LEU A 431 4.47 -18.36 -9.32
N ASP A 432 5.37 -17.53 -9.85
CA ASP A 432 6.61 -17.95 -10.49
C ASP A 432 7.77 -17.11 -9.94
N SER A 433 8.71 -17.78 -9.28
CA SER A 433 9.93 -17.20 -8.72
C SER A 433 11.19 -17.61 -9.51
N GLU A 434 11.05 -18.53 -10.46
CA GLU A 434 12.18 -19.11 -11.20
C GLU A 434 12.39 -18.41 -12.54
N HIS A 435 11.33 -17.85 -13.13
CA HIS A 435 11.38 -17.11 -14.37
C HIS A 435 10.93 -15.66 -14.17
N GLY A 436 11.52 -14.75 -14.92
CA GLY A 436 11.01 -13.39 -15.03
C GLY A 436 10.06 -13.26 -16.22
N ASN A 437 9.07 -12.36 -16.13
CA ASN A 437 8.24 -11.99 -17.27
C ASN A 437 9.11 -11.37 -18.37
N SER A 438 9.51 -12.20 -19.34
CA SER A 438 10.50 -11.86 -20.35
C SER A 438 9.90 -11.27 -21.64
N THR A 439 8.56 -11.26 -21.73
CA THR A 439 7.80 -10.73 -22.86
C THR A 439 7.35 -9.30 -22.56
N THR A 440 7.52 -8.41 -23.53
CA THR A 440 7.34 -6.96 -23.40
C THR A 440 6.46 -6.43 -24.53
N PRO A 441 5.23 -5.95 -24.26
CA PRO A 441 4.45 -5.23 -25.25
C PRO A 441 5.17 -3.96 -25.69
N LEU A 442 5.18 -3.72 -27.00
CA LEU A 442 5.84 -2.58 -27.63
C LEU A 442 4.82 -1.83 -28.49
N LEU A 443 4.37 -0.68 -27.99
CA LEU A 443 3.39 0.16 -28.68
C LEU A 443 4.12 1.11 -29.63
N VAL A 444 3.88 0.95 -30.93
CA VAL A 444 4.52 1.71 -32.00
C VAL A 444 3.49 2.63 -32.65
N GLY A 445 3.78 3.92 -32.80
CA GLY A 445 2.88 4.82 -33.53
C GLY A 445 3.26 6.28 -33.37
N GLY A 446 2.49 7.19 -33.95
CA GLY A 446 2.79 8.62 -33.91
C GLY A 446 2.89 9.23 -32.50
N GLN A 447 3.53 10.39 -32.42
CA GLN A 447 3.50 11.22 -31.21
C GLN A 447 2.07 11.68 -30.93
N GLY A 448 1.69 11.80 -29.66
CA GLY A 448 0.35 12.28 -29.27
C GLY A 448 -0.77 11.23 -29.32
N CYS A 449 -0.48 9.97 -29.71
CA CYS A 449 -1.47 8.87 -29.70
C CYS A 449 -1.88 8.39 -28.28
N GLY A 450 -1.23 8.89 -27.21
CA GLY A 450 -1.54 8.55 -25.82
C GLY A 450 -0.86 7.29 -25.28
N LYS A 451 0.19 6.78 -25.95
CA LYS A 451 0.89 5.53 -25.59
C LYS A 451 1.44 5.55 -24.16
N SER A 452 2.23 6.56 -23.80
CA SER A 452 2.81 6.68 -22.45
C SER A 452 1.73 6.86 -21.37
N THR A 453 0.64 7.57 -21.69
CA THR A 453 -0.51 7.71 -20.79
C THR A 453 -1.24 6.38 -20.57
N PHE A 454 -1.38 5.57 -21.62
CA PHE A 454 -1.93 4.21 -21.49
C PHE A 454 -1.06 3.35 -20.60
N CYS A 455 0.27 3.33 -20.80
CA CYS A 455 1.22 2.59 -19.96
C CYS A 455 1.10 2.97 -18.47
N LEU A 456 1.07 4.26 -18.16
CA LEU A 456 0.88 4.75 -16.79
C LEU A 456 -0.49 4.34 -16.22
N ASN A 457 -1.54 4.41 -17.04
CA ASN A 457 -2.91 4.09 -16.66
C ASN A 457 -3.16 2.58 -16.49
N LEU A 458 -2.21 1.70 -16.84
CA LEU A 458 -2.29 0.29 -16.47
C LEU A 458 -2.22 0.10 -14.96
N LEU A 459 -1.48 0.97 -14.25
CA LEU A 459 -1.39 0.92 -12.79
C LEU A 459 -2.50 1.75 -12.12
N PRO A 460 -3.09 1.24 -11.01
CA PRO A 460 -4.02 2.01 -10.20
C PRO A 460 -3.30 3.20 -9.56
N PRO A 461 -4.01 4.29 -9.20
CA PRO A 461 -3.42 5.49 -8.61
C PRO A 461 -2.49 5.22 -7.42
N VAL A 462 -2.85 4.26 -6.55
CA VAL A 462 -2.04 3.87 -5.38
C VAL A 462 -0.70 3.21 -5.74
N LEU A 463 -0.58 2.61 -6.94
CA LEU A 463 0.64 1.97 -7.42
C LEU A 463 1.42 2.81 -8.45
N ARG A 464 0.90 3.96 -8.89
CA ARG A 464 1.62 4.86 -9.82
C ARG A 464 3.00 5.32 -9.34
N PRO A 465 3.29 5.49 -8.03
CA PRO A 465 4.66 5.75 -7.56
C PRO A 465 5.65 4.63 -7.90
N TYR A 466 5.17 3.44 -8.25
CA TYR A 466 5.97 2.28 -8.68
C TYR A 466 5.94 2.09 -10.20
N TYR A 467 5.63 3.13 -10.97
CA TYR A 467 5.85 3.22 -12.41
C TYR A 467 7.11 4.04 -12.70
N THR A 468 7.88 3.66 -13.72
CA THR A 468 8.95 4.50 -14.26
C THR A 468 9.04 4.36 -15.77
N ASP A 469 9.29 5.46 -16.46
CA ASP A 469 9.63 5.54 -17.89
C ASP A 469 11.12 5.89 -18.12
N SER A 470 11.86 6.13 -17.04
CA SER A 470 13.24 6.62 -17.05
C SER A 470 14.20 5.57 -16.49
N ILE A 471 14.55 4.57 -17.31
CA ILE A 471 15.54 3.55 -16.93
C ILE A 471 16.88 3.77 -17.64
N ASP A 472 17.95 3.94 -16.85
CA ASP A 472 19.32 4.05 -17.37
C ASP A 472 19.99 2.68 -17.44
N PHE A 473 20.08 2.13 -18.66
CA PHE A 473 20.78 0.86 -18.93
C PHE A 473 22.31 0.96 -18.84
N GLY A 474 22.89 2.17 -18.79
CA GLY A 474 24.31 2.37 -18.52
C GLY A 474 24.67 2.05 -17.07
N ASN A 475 23.78 2.37 -16.13
CA ASN A 475 23.94 2.03 -14.71
C ASN A 475 23.34 0.64 -14.41
N ARG A 476 24.14 -0.42 -14.61
CA ARG A 476 23.71 -1.80 -14.39
C ARG A 476 23.08 -2.05 -13.02
N ARG A 477 23.66 -1.51 -11.95
CA ARG A 477 23.14 -1.69 -10.58
C ARG A 477 21.79 -1.00 -10.38
N GLY A 478 21.63 0.21 -10.93
CA GLY A 478 20.38 0.95 -10.88
C GLY A 478 19.27 0.23 -11.65
N ALA A 479 19.57 -0.26 -12.86
CA ALA A 479 18.63 -1.01 -13.69
C ALA A 479 18.22 -2.35 -13.04
N GLU A 480 19.14 -3.05 -12.38
CA GLU A 480 18.80 -4.26 -11.61
C GLU A 480 17.95 -3.94 -10.38
N LEU A 481 18.25 -2.87 -9.64
CA LEU A 481 17.45 -2.44 -8.50
C LEU A 481 16.04 -2.00 -8.92
N ALA A 482 15.88 -1.42 -10.12
CA ALA A 482 14.59 -1.03 -10.67
C ALA A 482 13.61 -2.21 -10.75
N LEU A 483 14.09 -3.44 -10.97
CA LEU A 483 13.28 -4.66 -10.99
C LEU A 483 12.55 -4.93 -9.67
N HIS A 484 13.10 -4.47 -8.55
CA HIS A 484 12.50 -4.56 -7.23
C HIS A 484 11.67 -3.32 -6.88
N ARG A 485 12.13 -2.12 -7.26
CA ARG A 485 11.46 -0.86 -6.84
C ARG A 485 10.18 -0.56 -7.61
N TYR A 486 10.04 -1.07 -8.84
CA TYR A 486 8.93 -0.72 -9.72
C TYR A 486 8.07 -1.93 -10.08
N ALA A 487 6.77 -1.70 -10.20
CA ALA A 487 5.77 -2.68 -10.59
C ALA A 487 5.68 -2.80 -12.13
N LEU A 488 5.82 -1.66 -12.82
CA LEU A 488 5.83 -1.56 -14.27
C LEU A 488 6.93 -0.58 -14.72
N ILE A 489 7.78 -1.03 -15.62
CA ILE A 489 8.86 -0.24 -16.22
C ILE A 489 8.50 -0.03 -17.70
N ASN A 490 8.29 1.23 -18.10
CA ASN A 490 8.16 1.61 -19.49
C ASN A 490 9.55 1.91 -20.08
N ILE A 491 9.91 1.24 -21.18
CA ILE A 491 11.08 1.59 -21.98
C ILE A 491 10.57 2.60 -23.01
N ASP A 492 10.59 3.87 -22.63
CA ASP A 492 10.21 4.93 -23.55
C ASP A 492 11.27 5.15 -24.62
N GLU A 493 10.83 5.57 -25.81
CA GLU A 493 11.68 5.70 -27.00
C GLU A 493 12.58 4.48 -27.20
N PHE A 494 12.00 3.30 -27.36
CA PHE A 494 12.73 2.03 -27.46
C PHE A 494 13.86 2.05 -28.51
N ASP A 495 13.68 2.79 -29.60
CA ASP A 495 14.67 3.01 -30.67
C ASP A 495 15.92 3.77 -30.21
N SER A 496 15.85 4.53 -29.11
CA SER A 496 16.99 5.23 -28.51
C SER A 496 17.94 4.30 -27.74
N VAL A 497 17.54 3.05 -27.46
CA VAL A 497 18.36 2.09 -26.71
C VAL A 497 19.57 1.66 -27.55
N LYS A 498 20.75 2.15 -27.15
CA LYS A 498 22.03 1.87 -27.81
C LYS A 498 22.24 0.36 -28.04
N SER A 499 22.78 0.02 -29.21
CA SER A 499 23.16 -1.36 -29.58
C SER A 499 24.07 -2.03 -28.54
N SER A 500 24.95 -1.27 -27.88
CA SER A 500 25.83 -1.74 -26.81
C SER A 500 25.08 -2.23 -25.56
N HIS A 501 23.84 -1.80 -25.35
CA HIS A 501 23.01 -2.16 -24.19
C HIS A 501 21.98 -3.26 -24.50
N GLN A 502 21.79 -3.63 -25.76
CA GLN A 502 20.79 -4.63 -26.18
C GLN A 502 21.00 -6.01 -25.53
N SER A 503 22.25 -6.43 -25.35
CA SER A 503 22.58 -7.68 -24.64
C SER A 503 22.18 -7.63 -23.16
N PHE A 504 22.42 -6.48 -22.51
CA PHE A 504 22.07 -6.26 -21.11
C PHE A 504 20.56 -6.15 -20.90
N LEU A 505 19.85 -5.48 -21.81
CA LEU A 505 18.39 -5.44 -21.82
C LEU A 505 17.80 -6.86 -21.87
N LYS A 506 18.25 -7.70 -22.82
CA LYS A 506 17.81 -9.10 -22.94
C LYS A 506 18.03 -9.87 -21.63
N HIS A 507 19.17 -9.65 -20.97
CA HIS A 507 19.47 -10.25 -19.67
C HIS A 507 18.53 -9.76 -18.56
N ILE A 508 18.29 -8.45 -18.44
CA ILE A 508 17.36 -7.89 -17.45
C ILE A 508 15.95 -8.43 -17.62
N LEU A 509 15.44 -8.49 -18.86
CA LEU A 509 14.10 -9.00 -19.14
C LEU A 509 13.90 -10.42 -18.59
N GLN A 510 14.93 -11.28 -18.66
CA GLN A 510 14.90 -12.68 -18.23
C GLN A 510 15.24 -12.90 -16.74
N LYS A 511 15.85 -11.92 -16.06
CA LYS A 511 16.39 -12.10 -14.70
C LYS A 511 15.28 -12.31 -13.65
N ALA A 512 15.11 -13.52 -13.13
CA ALA A 512 14.05 -13.82 -12.15
C ALA A 512 14.32 -13.22 -10.76
N VAL A 513 15.55 -13.36 -10.25
CA VAL A 513 15.93 -12.92 -8.89
C VAL A 513 16.83 -11.69 -8.93
N VAL A 514 16.55 -10.72 -8.06
CA VAL A 514 17.35 -9.49 -7.94
C VAL A 514 18.30 -9.63 -6.76
N ASN A 515 19.57 -9.98 -7.00
CA ASN A 515 20.59 -9.98 -5.95
C ASN A 515 21.31 -8.63 -5.91
N THR A 516 20.92 -7.77 -4.98
CA THR A 516 21.56 -6.46 -4.78
C THR A 516 21.33 -5.96 -3.34
N ARG A 517 22.00 -4.87 -2.99
CA ARG A 517 21.77 -4.16 -1.72
C ARG A 517 20.84 -2.97 -1.94
N LEU A 518 19.94 -2.73 -0.99
CA LEU A 518 19.20 -1.47 -0.94
C LEU A 518 20.17 -0.31 -0.57
N PRO A 519 19.89 0.94 -0.99
CA PRO A 519 20.79 2.08 -0.75
C PRO A 519 21.19 2.28 0.73
N TYR A 520 20.32 1.86 1.67
CA TYR A 520 20.49 2.02 3.11
C TYR A 520 20.92 0.74 3.84
N GLN A 521 21.19 -0.35 3.11
CA GLN A 521 21.59 -1.63 3.68
C GLN A 521 23.03 -1.97 3.28
N SER A 522 23.80 -2.47 4.25
CA SER A 522 25.19 -2.89 4.04
C SER A 522 25.31 -4.25 3.35
N ALA A 523 24.36 -5.15 3.59
CA ALA A 523 24.36 -6.51 3.03
C ALA A 523 23.58 -6.61 1.72
N SER A 524 24.09 -7.41 0.78
CA SER A 524 23.31 -7.85 -0.38
C SER A 524 22.29 -8.89 0.06
N ARG A 525 21.09 -8.83 -0.50
CA ARG A 525 20.04 -9.84 -0.27
C ARG A 525 19.35 -10.18 -1.57
N ASN A 526 18.67 -11.33 -1.59
CA ASN A 526 17.77 -11.67 -2.68
C ASN A 526 16.51 -10.81 -2.52
N LEU A 527 16.38 -9.80 -3.36
CA LEU A 527 15.20 -8.97 -3.49
C LEU A 527 14.23 -9.62 -4.48
N ARG A 528 12.95 -9.52 -4.15
CA ARG A 528 11.86 -9.92 -5.01
C ARG A 528 11.80 -9.04 -6.27
N ARG A 529 11.62 -9.66 -7.44
CA ARG A 529 11.31 -8.97 -8.69
C ARG A 529 9.80 -8.70 -8.75
N TYR A 530 9.42 -7.42 -8.85
CA TYR A 530 8.04 -7.00 -9.10
C TYR A 530 7.84 -6.51 -10.54
N ALA A 531 8.90 -6.01 -11.16
CA ALA A 531 8.80 -5.32 -12.43
C ALA A 531 8.41 -6.24 -13.59
N THR A 532 7.40 -5.77 -14.32
CA THR A 532 7.13 -6.15 -15.71
C THR A 532 7.51 -5.00 -16.64
N PHE A 533 7.82 -5.32 -17.90
CA PHE A 533 8.21 -4.33 -18.89
C PHE A 533 7.08 -4.08 -19.88
N ILE A 534 6.98 -2.82 -20.29
CA ILE A 534 6.26 -2.35 -21.48
C ILE A 534 7.18 -1.36 -22.21
N ALA A 535 6.95 -1.11 -23.49
CA ALA A 535 7.79 -0.21 -24.26
C ALA A 535 6.95 0.63 -25.23
N THR A 536 7.46 1.81 -25.55
CA THR A 536 6.86 2.75 -26.49
C THR A 536 7.89 3.20 -27.52
N SER A 537 7.49 3.35 -28.77
CA SER A 537 8.33 3.96 -29.80
C SER A 537 7.49 4.70 -30.84
N ASN A 538 8.15 5.63 -31.53
CA ASN A 538 7.61 6.32 -32.69
C ASN A 538 8.19 5.79 -34.01
N ASN A 539 9.22 4.94 -33.96
CA ASN A 539 9.86 4.35 -35.13
C ASN A 539 9.36 2.90 -35.34
N TYR A 540 9.28 2.45 -36.58
CA TYR A 540 8.88 1.09 -36.95
C TYR A 540 10.09 0.15 -37.09
N ASP A 541 11.26 0.68 -37.42
CA ASP A 541 12.52 -0.09 -37.56
C ASP A 541 13.16 -0.39 -36.20
N LEU A 542 12.56 -1.28 -35.41
CA LEU A 542 12.94 -1.49 -34.00
C LEU A 542 13.74 -2.78 -33.77
N LEU A 543 13.36 -3.86 -34.44
CA LEU A 543 13.89 -5.19 -34.14
C LEU A 543 15.01 -5.56 -35.13
N THR A 544 16.23 -5.71 -34.62
CA THR A 544 17.42 -6.03 -35.42
C THR A 544 17.80 -7.52 -35.41
N ASP A 545 17.27 -8.30 -34.47
CA ASP A 545 17.62 -9.71 -34.28
C ASP A 545 16.36 -10.61 -34.35
N PRO A 546 16.25 -11.47 -35.38
CA PRO A 546 15.13 -12.40 -35.55
C PRO A 546 14.92 -13.33 -34.34
N THR A 547 16.00 -13.77 -33.69
CA THR A 547 15.92 -14.68 -32.52
C THR A 547 15.51 -13.97 -31.23
N GLY A 548 15.65 -12.65 -31.19
CA GLY A 548 15.25 -11.80 -30.07
C GLY A 548 13.79 -11.34 -30.13
N SER A 549 13.19 -11.36 -31.32
CA SER A 549 11.87 -10.78 -31.63
C SER A 549 10.73 -11.34 -30.77
N ARG A 550 10.74 -12.64 -30.42
CA ARG A 550 9.69 -13.28 -29.62
C ARG A 550 9.45 -12.66 -28.23
N ARG A 551 10.42 -11.88 -27.71
CA ARG A 551 10.32 -11.18 -26.43
C ARG A 551 9.53 -9.87 -26.51
N PHE A 552 9.21 -9.40 -27.71
CA PHE A 552 8.48 -8.15 -27.93
C PHE A 552 7.14 -8.44 -28.58
N ILE A 553 6.05 -7.87 -28.09
CA ILE A 553 4.75 -7.93 -28.77
C ILE A 553 4.55 -6.57 -29.45
N CYS A 554 4.96 -6.45 -30.71
CA CYS A 554 4.86 -5.17 -31.43
C CYS A 554 3.43 -4.94 -31.90
N VAL A 555 2.89 -3.77 -31.58
CA VAL A 555 1.57 -3.35 -32.03
C VAL A 555 1.62 -1.93 -32.55
N GLU A 556 1.15 -1.77 -33.79
CA GLU A 556 0.94 -0.46 -34.38
C GLU A 556 -0.35 0.17 -33.84
N VAL A 557 -0.22 1.37 -33.27
CA VAL A 557 -1.30 2.19 -32.76
C VAL A 557 -1.76 3.13 -33.88
N LYS A 558 -2.89 2.79 -34.52
CA LYS A 558 -3.44 3.49 -35.70
C LYS A 558 -4.20 4.79 -35.37
N GLY A 559 -4.48 5.04 -34.10
CA GLY A 559 -5.29 6.18 -33.67
C GLY A 559 -5.00 6.64 -32.24
N ARG A 560 -5.84 7.52 -31.71
CA ARG A 560 -5.75 7.96 -30.32
C ARG A 560 -6.31 6.89 -29.39
N ILE A 561 -5.51 6.46 -28.40
CA ILE A 561 -5.94 5.51 -27.38
C ILE A 561 -7.02 6.15 -26.50
N ASP A 562 -8.08 5.40 -26.19
CA ASP A 562 -9.13 5.86 -25.27
C ASP A 562 -8.65 5.78 -23.81
N TYR A 563 -8.35 6.94 -23.24
CA TYR A 563 -8.06 7.13 -21.82
C TYR A 563 -9.11 7.98 -21.09
N ALA A 564 -10.20 8.37 -21.76
CA ALA A 564 -11.27 9.17 -21.15
C ALA A 564 -12.18 8.29 -20.27
N GLN A 565 -12.33 7.02 -20.63
CA GLN A 565 -13.12 6.09 -19.83
C GLN A 565 -12.37 5.68 -18.55
N PRO A 566 -13.01 5.79 -17.37
CA PRO A 566 -12.40 5.34 -16.13
C PRO A 566 -12.10 3.84 -16.18
N ILE A 567 -11.03 3.44 -15.51
CA ILE A 567 -10.67 2.04 -15.33
C ILE A 567 -11.13 1.63 -13.92
N ASP A 568 -11.94 0.59 -13.85
CA ASP A 568 -12.30 -0.08 -12.60
C ASP A 568 -11.13 -0.99 -12.19
N TYR A 569 -10.10 -0.39 -11.59
CA TYR A 569 -8.87 -1.08 -11.22
C TYR A 569 -9.12 -2.22 -10.23
N ASP A 570 -10.00 -2.02 -9.26
CA ASP A 570 -10.29 -3.02 -8.23
C ASP A 570 -10.83 -4.30 -8.89
N GLN A 571 -11.77 -4.18 -9.84
CA GLN A 571 -12.29 -5.34 -10.56
C GLN A 571 -11.33 -5.87 -11.64
N LEU A 572 -10.55 -5.03 -12.31
CA LEU A 572 -9.54 -5.46 -13.29
C LEU A 572 -8.49 -6.38 -12.64
N TYR A 573 -7.99 -6.01 -11.47
CA TYR A 573 -7.03 -6.83 -10.74
C TYR A 573 -7.70 -7.98 -9.97
N ALA A 574 -8.97 -7.85 -9.58
CA ALA A 574 -9.74 -8.98 -9.04
C ALA A 574 -9.94 -10.07 -10.10
N GLU A 575 -10.24 -9.71 -11.34
CA GLU A 575 -10.30 -10.61 -12.49
C GLU A 575 -8.98 -11.38 -12.63
N ALA A 576 -7.85 -10.68 -12.76
CA ALA A 576 -6.55 -11.30 -12.92
C ALA A 576 -6.21 -12.26 -11.75
N LYS A 577 -6.45 -11.82 -10.51
CA LYS A 577 -6.19 -12.61 -9.31
C LYS A 577 -7.05 -13.87 -9.26
N GLU A 578 -8.34 -13.78 -9.59
CA GLU A 578 -9.26 -14.91 -9.58
C GLU A 578 -8.94 -15.92 -10.69
N LEU A 579 -8.63 -15.44 -11.90
CA LEU A 579 -8.19 -16.29 -13.01
C LEU A 579 -6.93 -17.09 -12.63
N LEU A 580 -5.92 -16.41 -12.08
CA LEU A 580 -4.69 -17.07 -11.61
C LEU A 580 -4.96 -18.08 -10.49
N ARG A 581 -5.86 -17.77 -9.55
CA ARG A 581 -6.27 -18.74 -8.52
C ARG A 581 -6.97 -19.98 -9.08
N ARG A 582 -7.66 -19.86 -10.20
CA ARG A 582 -8.27 -20.98 -10.94
C ARG A 582 -7.28 -21.76 -11.80
N GLY A 583 -6.01 -21.37 -11.81
CA GLY A 583 -4.96 -22.02 -12.60
C GLY A 583 -4.91 -21.56 -14.05
N GLU A 584 -5.46 -20.38 -14.36
CA GLU A 584 -5.33 -19.79 -15.70
C GLU A 584 -3.85 -19.60 -16.07
N ARG A 585 -3.48 -20.04 -17.29
CA ARG A 585 -2.11 -19.98 -17.78
C ARG A 585 -1.66 -18.53 -18.02
N PHE A 586 -0.48 -18.18 -17.52
CA PHE A 586 0.09 -16.83 -17.67
C PHE A 586 1.43 -16.77 -18.44
N TRP A 587 2.02 -17.90 -18.81
CA TRP A 587 3.19 -17.97 -19.71
C TRP A 587 2.75 -18.17 -21.17
N PHE A 588 3.57 -17.81 -22.14
CA PHE A 588 3.30 -18.04 -23.58
C PHE A 588 3.72 -19.45 -24.01
N THR A 589 3.00 -20.01 -24.98
CA THR A 589 3.32 -21.29 -25.64
C THR A 589 4.28 -21.08 -26.82
N PRO A 590 5.00 -22.12 -27.26
CA PRO A 590 5.83 -22.04 -28.47
C PRO A 590 5.06 -21.57 -29.71
N GLU A 591 3.79 -21.95 -29.83
CA GLU A 591 2.91 -21.54 -30.93
C GLU A 591 2.57 -20.04 -30.85
N GLU A 592 2.25 -19.53 -29.66
CA GLU A 592 2.04 -18.08 -29.44
C GLU A 592 3.35 -17.29 -29.63
N GLU A 593 4.51 -17.83 -29.24
CA GLU A 593 5.81 -17.21 -29.51
C GLU A 593 6.11 -17.12 -31.00
N ALA A 594 5.78 -18.16 -31.78
CA ALA A 594 5.92 -18.14 -33.23
C ALA A 594 5.00 -17.09 -33.87
N LEU A 595 3.76 -17.00 -33.41
CA LEU A 595 2.80 -15.98 -33.84
C LEU A 595 3.28 -14.55 -33.51
N ILE A 596 3.88 -14.34 -32.34
CA ILE A 596 4.52 -13.07 -31.98
C ILE A 596 5.64 -12.73 -32.98
N THR A 597 6.52 -13.70 -33.28
CA THR A 597 7.61 -13.50 -34.24
C THR A 597 7.10 -13.17 -35.65
N GLU A 598 6.02 -13.82 -36.08
CA GLU A 598 5.37 -13.54 -37.37
C GLU A 598 4.77 -12.13 -37.42
N ASN A 599 3.97 -11.75 -36.41
CA ASN A 599 3.40 -10.40 -36.29
C ASN A 599 4.46 -9.29 -36.23
N ASN A 600 5.64 -9.61 -35.71
CA ASN A 600 6.73 -8.65 -35.59
C ASN A 600 7.47 -8.39 -36.90
N ARG A 601 7.16 -9.11 -37.99
CA ARG A 601 7.88 -9.01 -39.27
C ARG A 601 7.92 -7.58 -39.81
N ASP A 602 6.82 -6.85 -39.67
CA ASP A 602 6.69 -5.48 -40.17
C ASP A 602 7.45 -4.44 -39.32
N PHE A 603 7.93 -4.82 -38.14
CA PHE A 603 8.72 -3.98 -37.23
C PHE A 603 10.20 -4.36 -37.18
N GLN A 604 10.62 -5.32 -38.03
CA GLN A 604 12.02 -5.69 -38.17
C GLN A 604 12.72 -4.71 -39.09
N GLN A 605 13.89 -4.22 -38.65
CA GLN A 605 14.75 -3.45 -39.52
C GLN A 605 15.20 -4.33 -40.68
N GLN A 606 15.01 -3.83 -41.90
CA GLN A 606 15.56 -4.43 -43.12
C GLN A 606 16.92 -3.79 -43.42
N PRO A 607 18.04 -4.50 -43.24
CA PRO A 607 19.37 -3.98 -43.56
C PRO A 607 19.49 -3.65 -45.06
N ALA A 608 20.34 -2.70 -45.40
CA ALA A 608 20.53 -2.26 -46.79
C ALA A 608 20.91 -3.43 -47.72
N GLU A 609 21.75 -4.36 -47.24
CA GLU A 609 22.11 -5.58 -47.97
C GLU A 609 20.92 -6.47 -48.31
N GLU A 610 19.90 -6.53 -47.46
CA GLU A 610 18.70 -7.32 -47.71
C GLU A 610 17.78 -6.62 -48.72
N GLN A 611 17.62 -5.30 -48.59
CA GLN A 611 16.83 -4.52 -49.56
C GLN A 611 17.42 -4.63 -50.96
N LEU A 612 18.75 -4.55 -51.07
CA LEU A 612 19.46 -4.72 -52.34
C LEU A 612 19.39 -6.17 -52.85
N PHE A 613 19.45 -7.15 -51.95
CA PHE A 613 19.22 -8.54 -52.31
C PHE A 613 17.82 -8.74 -52.93
N LEU A 614 16.76 -8.29 -52.25
CA LEU A 614 15.38 -8.41 -52.74
C LEU A 614 15.12 -7.60 -54.03
N ARG A 615 15.93 -6.56 -54.29
CA ARG A 615 15.89 -5.78 -55.53
C ARG A 615 16.52 -6.53 -56.71
N TYR A 616 17.65 -7.19 -56.50
CA TYR A 616 18.46 -7.76 -57.58
C TYR A 616 18.32 -9.28 -57.72
N PHE A 617 17.71 -9.96 -56.75
CA PHE A 617 17.60 -11.41 -56.72
C PHE A 617 16.20 -11.87 -56.29
N LYS A 618 15.73 -12.97 -56.90
CA LYS A 618 14.56 -13.75 -56.48
C LYS A 618 14.95 -15.18 -56.17
N ILE A 619 14.08 -15.93 -55.48
CA ILE A 619 14.27 -17.37 -55.31
C ILE A 619 14.18 -18.03 -56.70
N ALA A 620 15.11 -18.93 -56.99
CA ALA A 620 15.12 -19.64 -58.26
C ALA A 620 13.84 -20.46 -58.46
N GLU A 621 13.25 -20.40 -59.65
CA GLU A 621 12.03 -21.16 -59.99
C GLU A 621 12.37 -22.64 -60.18
N ASP A 622 13.54 -22.92 -60.74
CA ASP A 622 14.09 -24.27 -60.87
C ASP A 622 15.40 -24.42 -60.08
N ILE A 623 15.32 -25.07 -58.92
CA ILE A 623 16.47 -25.30 -58.04
C ILE A 623 17.52 -26.23 -58.69
N GLU A 624 17.12 -27.10 -59.62
CA GLU A 624 18.03 -28.04 -60.29
C GLU A 624 18.84 -27.37 -61.41
N GLU A 625 18.27 -26.38 -62.11
CA GLU A 625 18.97 -25.59 -63.13
C GLU A 625 19.68 -24.35 -62.58
N ALA A 626 19.29 -23.87 -61.39
CA ALA A 626 19.87 -22.69 -60.77
C ALA A 626 21.31 -22.88 -60.31
N LYS A 627 22.19 -21.94 -60.71
CA LYS A 627 23.58 -21.92 -60.29
C LYS A 627 23.67 -21.65 -58.77
N PRO A 628 24.26 -22.55 -57.97
CA PRO A 628 24.40 -22.35 -56.53
C PRO A 628 25.45 -21.27 -56.22
N LEU A 629 25.06 -20.22 -55.50
CA LEU A 629 25.91 -19.08 -55.15
C LEU A 629 26.22 -19.04 -53.64
N LEU A 630 27.42 -18.64 -53.26
CA LEU A 630 27.78 -18.35 -51.87
C LEU A 630 27.19 -17.01 -51.43
N ALA A 631 26.95 -16.85 -50.13
CA ALA A 631 26.52 -15.57 -49.56
C ALA A 631 27.48 -14.41 -49.89
N SER A 632 28.79 -14.68 -49.94
CA SER A 632 29.78 -13.68 -50.37
C SER A 632 29.69 -13.35 -51.85
N GLU A 633 29.46 -14.35 -52.72
CA GLU A 633 29.34 -14.15 -54.17
C GLU A 633 28.09 -13.29 -54.48
N ILE A 634 26.97 -13.54 -53.79
CA ILE A 634 25.76 -12.70 -53.90
C ILE A 634 26.05 -11.26 -53.47
N LEU A 635 26.79 -11.05 -52.36
CA LEU A 635 27.17 -9.70 -51.92
C LEU A 635 28.10 -8.99 -52.91
N ASP A 636 29.06 -9.71 -53.50
CA ASP A 636 29.97 -9.17 -54.51
C ASP A 636 29.18 -8.70 -55.73
N MET A 637 28.21 -9.51 -56.19
CA MET A 637 27.32 -9.16 -57.30
C MET A 637 26.43 -7.94 -56.97
N ILE A 638 25.95 -7.82 -55.73
CA ILE A 638 25.23 -6.62 -55.27
C ILE A 638 26.15 -5.39 -55.31
N ALA A 639 27.40 -5.51 -54.86
CA ALA A 639 28.36 -4.41 -54.85
C ALA A 639 28.76 -3.96 -56.27
N GLU A 640 28.84 -4.90 -57.23
CA GLU A 640 29.05 -4.58 -58.64
C GLU A 640 27.88 -3.79 -59.23
N LYS A 641 26.63 -4.15 -58.88
CA LYS A 641 25.42 -3.48 -59.38
C LYS A 641 25.11 -2.16 -58.66
N GLN A 642 25.60 -1.95 -57.43
CA GLN A 642 25.30 -0.76 -56.62
C GLN A 642 26.55 0.05 -56.28
N PRO A 643 26.88 1.09 -57.06
CA PRO A 643 28.01 1.98 -56.79
C PRO A 643 27.92 2.60 -55.38
N GLY A 644 29.01 2.48 -54.60
CA GLY A 644 29.11 3.01 -53.24
C GLY A 644 28.68 2.04 -52.12
N PHE A 645 28.22 0.84 -52.46
CA PHE A 645 27.94 -0.20 -51.47
C PHE A 645 29.24 -0.92 -51.05
N ASN A 646 29.66 -0.70 -49.80
CA ASN A 646 30.88 -1.27 -49.26
C ASN A 646 30.59 -2.51 -48.40
N ILE A 647 31.11 -3.67 -48.83
CA ILE A 647 30.96 -4.93 -48.11
C ILE A 647 31.84 -4.91 -46.85
N THR A 648 31.24 -5.15 -45.67
CA THR A 648 31.95 -5.24 -44.40
C THR A 648 32.05 -6.70 -43.91
N LYS A 649 33.04 -7.00 -43.06
CA LYS A 649 33.17 -8.34 -42.44
C LYS A 649 31.90 -8.77 -41.69
N THR A 650 31.25 -7.84 -41.00
CA THR A 650 30.01 -8.10 -40.24
C THR A 650 28.85 -8.47 -41.17
N MET A 651 28.74 -7.79 -42.31
CA MET A 651 27.73 -8.05 -43.32
C MET A 651 27.88 -9.47 -43.89
N ILE A 652 29.09 -9.88 -44.25
CA ILE A 652 29.36 -11.25 -44.77
C ILE A 652 28.94 -12.32 -43.75
N LEU A 653 29.24 -12.12 -42.46
CA LEU A 653 28.89 -13.07 -41.39
C LEU A 653 27.37 -13.16 -41.14
N ASN A 654 26.64 -12.06 -41.35
CA ASN A 654 25.20 -11.99 -41.07
C ASN A 654 24.33 -12.25 -42.31
N PHE A 655 24.86 -12.08 -43.52
CA PHE A 655 24.08 -12.17 -44.76
C PHE A 655 23.49 -13.57 -45.00
N GLY A 656 24.20 -14.63 -44.62
CA GLY A 656 23.63 -15.99 -44.67
C GLY A 656 22.39 -16.17 -43.79
N LYS A 657 22.31 -15.46 -42.65
CA LYS A 657 21.10 -15.46 -41.80
C LYS A 657 19.95 -14.68 -42.47
N LEU A 658 20.27 -13.60 -43.19
CA LEU A 658 19.28 -12.82 -43.97
C LEU A 658 18.71 -13.64 -45.13
N LEU A 659 19.55 -14.36 -45.87
CA LEU A 659 19.10 -15.27 -46.93
C LEU A 659 18.16 -16.36 -46.38
N LYS A 660 18.52 -16.95 -45.23
CA LYS A 660 17.65 -17.92 -44.54
C LYS A 660 16.33 -17.30 -44.08
N ARG A 661 16.34 -16.05 -43.59
CA ARG A 661 15.12 -15.31 -43.22
C ARG A 661 14.18 -15.12 -44.41
N ASN A 662 14.73 -14.84 -45.59
CA ASN A 662 13.95 -14.71 -46.82
C ASN A 662 13.56 -16.06 -47.45
N SER A 663 13.67 -17.16 -46.69
CA SER A 663 13.33 -18.52 -47.13
C SER A 663 14.08 -18.97 -48.38
N VAL A 664 15.29 -18.44 -48.60
CA VAL A 664 16.12 -18.83 -49.74
C VAL A 664 16.60 -20.28 -49.54
N PRO A 665 16.31 -21.20 -50.48
CA PRO A 665 16.79 -22.57 -50.42
C PRO A 665 18.31 -22.60 -50.35
N ASN A 666 18.87 -23.50 -49.54
CA ASN A 666 20.32 -23.63 -49.38
C ASN A 666 20.76 -25.09 -49.30
N LYS A 667 22.01 -25.34 -49.71
CA LYS A 667 22.66 -26.66 -49.64
C LYS A 667 24.11 -26.49 -49.22
N ARG A 668 24.56 -27.36 -48.32
CA ARG A 668 25.97 -27.40 -47.91
C ARG A 668 26.79 -28.14 -48.95
N THR A 669 27.80 -27.47 -49.49
CA THR A 669 28.75 -27.99 -50.49
C THR A 669 30.18 -27.97 -49.93
N MET A 670 31.16 -28.48 -50.70
CA MET A 670 32.58 -28.40 -50.32
C MET A 670 33.10 -26.95 -50.24
N ARG A 671 32.43 -25.98 -50.89
CA ARG A 671 32.80 -24.55 -50.88
C ARG A 671 32.18 -23.78 -49.71
N GLY A 672 31.19 -24.35 -49.03
CA GLY A 672 30.41 -23.67 -47.98
C GLY A 672 28.91 -23.91 -48.14
N THR A 673 28.10 -23.06 -47.50
CA THR A 673 26.64 -23.08 -47.70
C THR A 673 26.31 -22.24 -48.93
N CYS A 674 25.76 -22.87 -49.97
CA CYS A 674 25.31 -22.20 -51.18
C CYS A 674 23.80 -21.98 -51.14
N TYR A 675 23.34 -20.95 -51.83
CA TYR A 675 21.96 -20.49 -51.90
C TYR A 675 21.50 -20.48 -53.36
N TYR A 676 20.23 -20.82 -53.58
CA TYR A 676 19.63 -20.93 -54.92
C TYR A 676 18.78 -19.70 -55.20
N VAL A 677 19.33 -18.79 -55.99
CA VAL A 677 18.73 -17.50 -56.34
C VAL A 677 18.96 -17.22 -57.81
N GLU A 678 18.04 -16.50 -58.43
CA GLU A 678 18.14 -15.99 -59.80
C GLU A 678 18.26 -14.47 -59.74
N GLU A 679 19.07 -13.89 -60.63
CA GLU A 679 19.07 -12.45 -60.81
C GLU A 679 17.72 -12.00 -61.38
N VAL A 680 17.19 -10.92 -60.84
CA VAL A 680 16.06 -10.22 -61.44
C VAL A 680 16.61 -9.37 -62.56
N ASP A 681 16.28 -9.72 -63.81
CA ASP A 681 16.53 -8.84 -64.95
C ASP A 681 15.74 -7.55 -64.74
N GLY A 682 16.48 -6.44 -64.65
CA GLY A 682 15.94 -5.11 -64.39
C GLY A 682 15.29 -4.47 -65.60
#